data_AF-A0A8H2X5N4-F1
#
_entry.id   AF-A0A8H2X5N4-F1
#
_cell.length_a   1.000
_cell.length_b   1.000
_cell.length_c   1.000
_cell.angle_alpha   90.00
_cell.angle_beta   90.00
_cell.angle_gamma   90.00
#
_symmetry.space_group_name_H-M   'P 1'
#
loop_
_entity.id
_entity.type
_entity.pdbx_description
1 polymer ?
#
loop_
_entity_poly.entity_id
_entity_poly.type
_entity_poly.pdbx_seq_one_letter_code
_entity_poly.pdbx_strand_id
1 'polypeptide(L)'
;MAATRRSSRLSSASKPDPKRETSEETWDRCAACKPDAVRSSSSKAKTVWAECENCGTWFHWDCVGEGGDINLVDKWYCKTCIASHPELQITLLPPTRKSSRKRARLDYANIEAGVPHDQSDPNRWMTIIKDKLIHPDSFKRVKGEDLCKEWVENNEWAMTEPVVIETPEGLGMMMPEPGFGINEVVELVGADVSVEVIDVATQATSPGWTLGSWAEYYNTPEPNRDRIRNVISLEVSGTKLAEKICPPRLVREIDWVEHVWPAGKKGKGQYPKVQLYCLMSVARCWTDWHVDFAGSSVYYHILKGSKVFYFVEPTPANLNAYEKWSGSENQSTTWFGDLVDKVIKVELTAGSTMIIPTGWIHCVYTPEDSLVFGGNFLHSYNIPTQLRVRDIEISTRVPKKFRFPFFTKMCWYAADKYVRDLKSKEEVSPRILEGLASLATFLVSEARAIERGGKEKEKEAKEQVPGDRVREPSALARELRWRVRNARGMDSDSEGPSTPSPAPTNGVITGSKRKRTETPVPAPAPPVVTQASVKTKEERTESPVQFKNFVPRKWTEVRRDSAVTTCFVDPSSIQEEEAMDKLVQEGAADAAELQTKVDTIVKTRRYKDENQGGKTVVERQTITRTLDIYTWDEKATKDVDVPMEIANDSTAVS
;
A
#
# COMPACT_ATOMS: atom_id res chain seq x y z
N MET A 1 -38.89 22.80 -41.40
CA MET A 1 -39.56 23.60 -40.34
C MET A 1 -39.36 22.87 -39.02
N ALA A 2 -39.12 23.50 -37.87
CA ALA A 2 -38.81 24.90 -37.60
C ALA A 2 -37.78 24.97 -36.45
N ALA A 3 -36.92 26.01 -36.43
CA ALA A 3 -35.89 26.18 -35.40
C ALA A 3 -36.24 27.37 -34.49
N THR A 4 -36.69 27.08 -33.27
CA THR A 4 -37.03 28.10 -32.27
C THR A 4 -35.78 28.57 -31.51
N ARG A 5 -35.39 29.83 -31.74
CA ARG A 5 -34.32 30.49 -30.97
C ARG A 5 -34.71 30.60 -29.49
N ARG A 6 -33.81 30.26 -28.57
CA ARG A 6 -33.94 30.59 -27.14
C ARG A 6 -33.77 32.10 -26.95
N SER A 7 -34.62 32.72 -26.13
CA SER A 7 -34.41 34.10 -25.70
C SER A 7 -33.24 34.22 -24.71
N SER A 8 -32.55 35.36 -24.75
CA SER A 8 -31.44 35.70 -23.85
C SER A 8 -31.94 36.03 -22.45
N ARG A 9 -31.20 35.60 -21.42
CA ARG A 9 -31.46 35.99 -20.02
C ARG A 9 -30.83 37.35 -19.75
N LEU A 10 -31.55 38.26 -19.10
CA LEU A 10 -30.96 39.42 -18.43
C LEU A 10 -30.16 38.95 -17.20
N SER A 11 -28.88 38.67 -17.41
CA SER A 11 -27.90 38.47 -16.33
C SER A 11 -27.29 39.80 -15.92
N SER A 12 -26.97 39.97 -14.63
CA SER A 12 -26.16 41.08 -14.13
C SER A 12 -24.73 41.04 -14.70
N ALA A 13 -24.55 41.66 -15.85
CA ALA A 13 -23.32 41.57 -16.64
C ALA A 13 -22.17 42.39 -16.04
N SER A 14 -20.97 41.80 -16.00
CA SER A 14 -19.70 42.50 -15.79
C SER A 14 -18.88 42.52 -17.09
N LYS A 15 -18.16 43.61 -17.34
CA LYS A 15 -17.44 43.87 -18.61
C LYS A 15 -16.48 42.71 -19.00
N PRO A 16 -16.38 42.37 -20.30
CA PRO A 16 -15.23 41.63 -20.84
C PRO A 16 -14.00 42.54 -21.00
N ASP A 17 -12.80 41.96 -20.97
CA ASP A 17 -11.54 42.72 -21.03
C ASP A 17 -11.23 43.31 -22.43
N PRO A 18 -10.76 44.57 -22.52
CA PRO A 18 -10.51 45.24 -23.79
C PRO A 18 -9.09 45.00 -24.33
N LYS A 19 -8.97 44.50 -25.56
CA LYS A 19 -7.73 44.58 -26.35
C LYS A 19 -7.72 45.84 -27.22
N ARG A 20 -7.04 46.87 -26.68
CA ARG A 20 -6.18 47.84 -27.38
C ARG A 20 -6.79 48.90 -28.35
N GLU A 21 -6.64 50.15 -27.90
CA GLU A 21 -6.43 51.42 -28.65
C GLU A 21 -7.59 52.16 -29.38
N THR A 22 -7.75 53.43 -28.96
CA THR A 22 -8.16 54.64 -29.71
C THR A 22 -9.58 54.73 -30.33
N SER A 23 -10.54 55.17 -29.49
CA SER A 23 -11.51 56.22 -29.86
C SER A 23 -11.96 56.98 -28.59
N GLU A 24 -12.44 58.21 -28.74
CA GLU A 24 -12.63 59.16 -27.62
C GLU A 24 -13.89 58.93 -26.75
N GLU A 25 -13.94 59.65 -25.62
CA GLU A 25 -14.87 59.50 -24.49
C GLU A 25 -16.36 59.57 -24.85
N THR A 26 -17.14 58.52 -24.56
CA THR A 26 -18.62 58.59 -24.64
C THR A 26 -19.40 57.68 -23.67
N TRP A 27 -18.80 56.63 -23.09
CA TRP A 27 -19.55 55.46 -22.61
C TRP A 27 -19.91 55.38 -21.11
N ASP A 28 -19.48 56.32 -20.26
CA ASP A 28 -19.80 56.33 -18.82
C ASP A 28 -20.98 57.27 -18.43
N ARG A 29 -21.72 57.82 -19.42
CA ARG A 29 -22.80 58.79 -19.19
C ARG A 29 -24.18 58.14 -19.08
N CYS A 30 -24.51 57.64 -17.89
CA CYS A 30 -25.90 57.28 -17.54
C CYS A 30 -26.84 58.49 -17.76
N ALA A 31 -27.87 58.33 -18.59
CA ALA A 31 -28.77 59.42 -18.98
C ALA A 31 -29.69 59.97 -17.85
N ALA A 32 -29.62 59.40 -16.64
CA ALA A 32 -30.31 59.87 -15.44
C ALA A 32 -29.36 60.37 -14.32
N CYS A 33 -28.04 60.40 -14.54
CA CYS A 33 -27.10 60.93 -13.55
C CYS A 33 -27.14 62.46 -13.51
N LYS A 34 -27.19 63.04 -12.30
CA LYS A 34 -27.03 64.48 -12.07
C LYS A 34 -25.54 64.87 -12.25
N PRO A 35 -25.22 66.03 -12.87
CA PRO A 35 -23.83 66.41 -13.17
C PRO A 35 -22.90 66.45 -11.94
N ASP A 36 -23.37 67.01 -10.83
CA ASP A 36 -22.53 67.31 -9.66
C ASP A 36 -22.44 66.16 -8.63
N ALA A 37 -22.91 64.96 -8.99
CA ALA A 37 -22.89 63.78 -8.11
C ALA A 37 -21.51 63.11 -8.10
N VAL A 38 -20.52 63.75 -7.47
CA VAL A 38 -19.17 63.19 -7.28
C VAL A 38 -19.24 61.87 -6.49
N ARG A 39 -19.16 60.74 -7.19
CA ARG A 39 -19.05 59.41 -6.57
C ARG A 39 -17.69 59.30 -5.88
N SER A 40 -17.70 59.34 -4.54
CA SER A 40 -16.51 59.11 -3.73
C SER A 40 -15.86 57.76 -4.07
N SER A 41 -14.55 57.76 -4.31
CA SER A 41 -13.78 56.60 -4.80
C SER A 41 -13.47 55.56 -3.71
N SER A 42 -14.40 55.35 -2.77
CA SER A 42 -14.17 54.69 -1.48
C SER A 42 -15.02 53.43 -1.23
N SER A 43 -15.59 52.78 -2.25
CA SER A 43 -16.08 51.40 -2.14
C SER A 43 -16.01 50.64 -3.47
N LYS A 44 -15.58 49.37 -3.44
CA LYS A 44 -15.54 48.48 -4.61
C LYS A 44 -16.88 47.77 -4.86
N ALA A 45 -17.99 48.49 -4.71
CA ALA A 45 -19.31 47.96 -5.03
C ALA A 45 -19.50 47.85 -6.55
N LYS A 46 -19.94 46.68 -7.04
CA LYS A 46 -20.25 46.51 -8.48
C LYS A 46 -21.46 47.36 -8.85
N THR A 47 -21.26 48.41 -9.65
CA THR A 47 -22.37 49.25 -10.13
C THR A 47 -23.29 48.43 -11.02
N VAL A 48 -24.59 48.42 -10.68
CA VAL A 48 -25.63 47.68 -11.40
C VAL A 48 -26.25 48.57 -12.48
N TRP A 49 -26.52 48.00 -13.64
CA TRP A 49 -27.07 48.69 -14.81
C TRP A 49 -28.33 48.00 -15.32
N ALA A 50 -29.24 48.78 -15.92
CA ALA A 50 -30.44 48.31 -16.62
C ALA A 50 -30.55 48.95 -18.01
N GLU A 51 -31.05 48.18 -18.98
CA GLU A 51 -31.37 48.62 -20.34
C GLU A 51 -32.88 48.81 -20.47
N CYS A 52 -33.32 49.91 -21.09
CA CYS A 52 -34.72 50.10 -21.43
C CYS A 52 -35.07 49.30 -22.69
N GLU A 53 -35.96 48.31 -22.59
CA GLU A 53 -36.34 47.45 -23.73
C GLU A 53 -36.94 48.23 -24.93
N ASN A 54 -37.50 49.43 -24.71
CA ASN A 54 -38.10 50.23 -25.76
C ASN A 54 -37.11 51.15 -26.50
N CYS A 55 -36.01 51.58 -25.87
CA CYS A 55 -35.08 52.54 -26.48
C CYS A 55 -33.59 52.15 -26.45
N GLY A 56 -33.22 51.00 -25.87
CA GLY A 56 -31.84 50.53 -25.78
C GLY A 56 -30.91 51.42 -24.92
N THR A 57 -31.44 52.45 -24.27
CA THR A 57 -30.65 53.34 -23.42
C THR A 57 -30.35 52.67 -22.08
N TRP A 58 -29.08 52.71 -21.67
CA TRP A 58 -28.57 52.13 -20.44
C TRP A 58 -28.54 53.15 -19.29
N PHE A 59 -28.96 52.69 -18.11
CA PHE A 59 -29.05 53.50 -16.89
C PHE A 59 -28.43 52.75 -15.70
N HIS A 60 -27.82 53.47 -14.76
CA HIS A 60 -27.50 52.91 -13.43
C HIS A 60 -28.80 52.54 -12.71
N TRP A 61 -28.89 51.34 -12.14
CA TRP A 61 -30.07 50.93 -11.37
C TRP A 61 -30.31 51.85 -10.16
N ASP A 62 -29.24 52.27 -9.49
CA ASP A 62 -29.27 53.26 -8.39
C ASP A 62 -30.00 54.57 -8.76
N CYS A 63 -30.00 54.95 -10.05
CA CYS A 63 -30.60 56.20 -10.54
C CYS A 63 -32.06 56.05 -11.01
N VAL A 64 -32.56 54.83 -11.21
CA VAL A 64 -33.86 54.59 -11.88
C VAL A 64 -34.74 53.49 -11.25
N GLY A 65 -34.18 52.63 -10.40
CA GLY A 65 -34.86 51.47 -9.81
C GLY A 65 -35.60 51.72 -8.50
N GLU A 66 -35.54 52.95 -7.96
CA GLU A 66 -36.32 53.43 -6.80
C GLU A 66 -36.26 52.55 -5.54
N GLY A 67 -35.16 51.81 -5.35
CA GLY A 67 -34.96 50.90 -4.21
C GLY A 67 -35.49 49.48 -4.41
N GLY A 68 -36.08 49.16 -5.56
CA GLY A 68 -36.44 47.79 -5.95
C GLY A 68 -35.21 46.93 -6.29
N ASP A 69 -35.38 45.60 -6.24
CA ASP A 69 -34.36 44.65 -6.67
C ASP A 69 -34.48 44.39 -8.19
N ILE A 70 -33.43 44.69 -8.96
CA ILE A 70 -33.37 44.43 -10.40
C ILE A 70 -33.58 42.95 -10.73
N ASN A 71 -33.18 42.04 -9.84
CA ASN A 71 -33.27 40.59 -10.05
C ASN A 71 -34.72 40.06 -9.96
N LEU A 72 -35.69 40.94 -9.68
CA LEU A 72 -37.12 40.65 -9.74
C LEU A 72 -37.79 41.18 -11.02
N VAL A 73 -37.08 41.96 -11.84
CA VAL A 73 -37.64 42.60 -13.05
C VAL A 73 -37.42 41.70 -14.26
N ASP A 74 -38.48 41.47 -15.03
CA ASP A 74 -38.49 40.67 -16.26
C ASP A 74 -38.30 41.58 -17.49
N LYS A 75 -39.01 42.70 -17.55
CA LYS A 75 -38.86 43.76 -18.57
C LYS A 75 -38.88 45.13 -17.93
N TRP A 76 -37.90 45.96 -18.27
CA TRP A 76 -37.76 47.31 -17.72
C TRP A 76 -37.85 48.39 -18.81
N TYR A 77 -38.49 49.51 -18.47
CA TYR A 77 -38.66 50.66 -19.34
C TYR A 77 -38.33 51.94 -18.58
N CYS A 78 -37.62 52.87 -19.22
CA CYS A 78 -37.31 54.16 -18.60
C CYS A 78 -38.55 55.06 -18.53
N LYS A 79 -38.60 55.96 -17.54
CA LYS A 79 -39.75 56.85 -17.30
C LYS A 79 -40.18 57.66 -18.53
N THR A 80 -39.22 58.07 -19.38
CA THR A 80 -39.49 58.79 -20.63
C THR A 80 -40.24 57.93 -21.65
N CYS A 81 -39.92 56.63 -21.75
CA CYS A 81 -40.66 55.71 -22.61
C CYS A 81 -42.08 55.45 -22.07
N ILE A 82 -42.22 55.17 -20.77
CA ILE A 82 -43.54 54.95 -20.13
C ILE A 82 -44.44 56.20 -20.27
N ALA A 83 -43.87 57.40 -20.15
CA ALA A 83 -44.61 58.65 -20.34
C ALA A 83 -45.00 58.95 -21.80
N SER A 84 -44.28 58.38 -22.77
CA SER A 84 -44.57 58.51 -24.21
C SER A 84 -45.50 57.40 -24.72
N HIS A 85 -45.47 56.24 -24.07
CA HIS A 85 -46.18 55.01 -24.41
C HIS A 85 -46.82 54.42 -23.14
N PRO A 86 -48.03 54.87 -22.74
CA PRO A 86 -48.72 54.41 -21.54
C PRO A 86 -49.03 52.90 -21.51
N GLU A 87 -48.93 52.22 -22.65
CA GLU A 87 -49.01 50.77 -22.80
C GLU A 87 -47.80 50.00 -22.24
N LEU A 88 -46.65 50.67 -22.02
CA LEU A 88 -45.42 50.03 -21.53
C LEU A 88 -45.46 49.84 -20.01
N GLN A 89 -45.77 48.61 -19.59
CA GLN A 89 -45.74 48.20 -18.18
C GLN A 89 -44.49 47.38 -17.86
N ILE A 90 -43.77 47.76 -16.81
CA ILE A 90 -42.64 46.99 -16.25
C ILE A 90 -43.18 45.65 -15.74
N THR A 91 -42.69 44.54 -16.30
CA THR A 91 -43.06 43.18 -15.84
C THR A 91 -42.09 42.70 -14.77
N LEU A 92 -42.61 41.95 -13.79
CA LEU A 92 -41.81 41.29 -12.77
C LEU A 92 -41.76 39.78 -13.04
N LEU A 93 -40.65 39.15 -12.69
CA LEU A 93 -40.46 37.71 -12.79
C LEU A 93 -41.49 36.98 -11.91
N PRO A 94 -42.17 35.94 -12.41
CA PRO A 94 -43.21 35.24 -11.67
C PRO A 94 -42.61 34.58 -10.41
N PRO A 95 -43.28 34.68 -9.24
CA PRO A 95 -42.71 34.25 -7.96
C PRO A 95 -42.42 32.75 -7.97
N THR A 96 -41.13 32.39 -7.99
CA THR A 96 -40.69 30.99 -8.02
C THR A 96 -41.21 30.26 -6.78
N ARG A 97 -42.02 29.21 -6.97
CA ARG A 97 -42.40 28.29 -5.88
C ARG A 97 -41.14 27.60 -5.34
N LYS A 98 -40.54 28.16 -4.29
CA LYS A 98 -39.45 27.53 -3.55
C LYS A 98 -39.99 26.28 -2.85
N SER A 99 -39.66 25.11 -3.40
CA SER A 99 -39.90 23.83 -2.74
C SER A 99 -39.27 23.84 -1.35
N SER A 100 -40.07 23.56 -0.32
CA SER A 100 -39.60 23.41 1.07
C SER A 100 -38.83 22.10 1.30
N ARG A 101 -38.89 21.14 0.38
CA ARG A 101 -37.96 20.00 0.37
C ARG A 101 -36.55 20.54 0.20
N LYS A 102 -35.62 20.21 1.12
CA LYS A 102 -34.18 20.41 0.91
C LYS A 102 -33.81 19.87 -0.47
N ARG A 103 -33.38 20.74 -1.40
CA ARG A 103 -32.69 20.26 -2.59
C ARG A 103 -31.41 19.60 -2.12
N ALA A 104 -31.11 18.40 -2.63
CA ALA A 104 -29.76 17.87 -2.52
C ALA A 104 -28.79 18.93 -3.05
N ARG A 105 -27.77 19.26 -2.26
CA ARG A 105 -26.68 20.14 -2.71
C ARG A 105 -25.90 19.36 -3.74
N LEU A 106 -26.26 19.53 -5.02
CA LEU A 106 -25.60 18.83 -6.12
C LEU A 106 -24.11 19.18 -6.05
N ASP A 107 -23.28 18.20 -5.74
CA ASP A 107 -21.85 18.43 -5.55
C ASP A 107 -21.17 18.41 -6.91
N TYR A 108 -21.18 19.59 -7.56
CA TYR A 108 -20.57 19.81 -8.86
C TYR A 108 -19.10 19.40 -8.90
N ALA A 109 -18.35 19.50 -7.80
CA ALA A 109 -16.95 19.10 -7.76
C ALA A 109 -16.77 17.57 -7.65
N ASN A 110 -17.77 16.80 -7.18
CA ASN A 110 -17.77 15.35 -7.31
C ASN A 110 -18.17 14.91 -8.72
N ILE A 111 -19.10 15.64 -9.36
CA ILE A 111 -19.46 15.43 -10.77
C ILE A 111 -18.26 15.75 -11.69
N GLU A 112 -17.52 16.81 -11.39
CA GLU A 112 -16.29 17.23 -12.10
C GLU A 112 -15.12 16.27 -11.85
N ALA A 113 -15.00 15.71 -10.64
CA ALA A 113 -14.09 14.60 -10.33
C ALA A 113 -14.56 13.24 -10.89
N GLY A 114 -15.69 13.18 -11.60
CA GLY A 114 -16.24 11.96 -12.20
C GLY A 114 -16.81 10.94 -11.21
N VAL A 115 -16.95 11.27 -9.92
CA VAL A 115 -17.42 10.37 -8.86
C VAL A 115 -18.94 10.14 -8.99
N PRO A 116 -19.39 8.88 -9.20
CA PRO A 116 -20.81 8.55 -9.26
C PRO A 116 -21.59 8.93 -8.00
N HIS A 117 -22.89 9.19 -8.14
CA HIS A 117 -23.71 9.65 -7.01
C HIS A 117 -23.80 8.61 -5.87
N ASP A 118 -23.71 7.31 -6.17
CA ASP A 118 -23.65 6.21 -5.19
C ASP A 118 -22.28 6.08 -4.48
N GLN A 119 -21.24 6.74 -5.01
CA GLN A 119 -19.90 6.82 -4.42
C GLN A 119 -19.69 8.14 -3.66
N SER A 120 -20.51 9.15 -3.95
CA SER A 120 -20.44 10.47 -3.31
C SER A 120 -20.93 10.55 -1.85
N ASP A 121 -21.60 9.52 -1.31
CA ASP A 121 -22.05 9.48 0.08
C ASP A 121 -20.93 9.00 1.04
N PRO A 122 -20.47 9.83 2.01
CA PRO A 122 -19.51 9.41 3.03
C PRO A 122 -19.95 8.19 3.86
N ASN A 123 -21.26 7.88 3.88
CA ASN A 123 -21.84 6.75 4.60
C ASN A 123 -21.98 5.48 3.73
N ARG A 124 -21.48 5.45 2.48
CA ARG A 124 -21.53 4.28 1.58
C ARG A 124 -21.05 3.00 2.28
N TRP A 125 -19.83 3.02 2.80
CA TRP A 125 -19.23 1.86 3.47
C TRP A 125 -19.97 1.50 4.75
N MET A 126 -20.39 2.48 5.55
CA MET A 126 -21.23 2.26 6.75
C MET A 126 -22.65 1.79 6.43
N THR A 127 -23.05 1.78 5.16
CA THR A 127 -24.29 1.13 4.70
C THR A 127 -23.99 -0.30 4.27
N ILE A 128 -22.97 -0.52 3.45
CA ILE A 128 -22.50 -1.85 3.01
C ILE A 128 -22.20 -2.76 4.21
N ILE A 129 -21.47 -2.26 5.22
CA ILE A 129 -21.01 -3.01 6.40
C ILE A 129 -22.16 -3.61 7.23
N LYS A 130 -23.38 -3.04 7.17
CA LYS A 130 -24.55 -3.54 7.94
C LYS A 130 -24.99 -4.93 7.51
N ASP A 131 -24.78 -5.27 6.23
CA ASP A 131 -25.17 -6.53 5.63
C ASP A 131 -23.99 -7.53 5.54
N LYS A 132 -22.86 -7.23 6.20
CA LYS A 132 -21.66 -8.07 6.23
C LYS A 132 -21.52 -8.80 7.56
N LEU A 133 -20.94 -10.01 7.52
CA LEU A 133 -20.48 -10.69 8.72
C LEU A 133 -19.20 -9.99 9.23
N ILE A 134 -19.33 -9.26 10.32
CA ILE A 134 -18.23 -8.59 11.00
C ILE A 134 -18.05 -9.25 12.37
N HIS A 135 -16.86 -9.77 12.65
CA HIS A 135 -16.56 -10.41 13.92
C HIS A 135 -16.26 -9.37 15.00
N PRO A 136 -16.73 -9.55 16.24
CA PRO A 136 -16.21 -8.79 17.37
C PRO A 136 -14.73 -9.14 17.57
N ASP A 137 -13.97 -8.21 18.14
CA ASP A 137 -12.55 -8.45 18.40
C ASP A 137 -12.31 -9.43 19.55
N SER A 138 -11.29 -10.27 19.38
CA SER A 138 -10.76 -11.19 20.38
C SER A 138 -9.35 -10.79 20.83
N PHE A 139 -8.96 -9.54 20.60
CA PHE A 139 -7.61 -9.07 20.84
C PHE A 139 -7.34 -8.88 22.33
N LYS A 140 -6.09 -9.11 22.74
CA LYS A 140 -5.74 -9.08 24.16
C LYS A 140 -5.73 -7.65 24.68
N ARG A 141 -6.41 -7.43 25.80
CA ARG A 141 -6.27 -6.21 26.61
C ARG A 141 -5.03 -6.37 27.47
N VAL A 142 -4.12 -5.40 27.43
CA VAL A 142 -2.82 -5.44 28.10
C VAL A 142 -2.68 -4.16 28.92
N LYS A 143 -2.09 -4.23 30.13
CA LYS A 143 -1.82 -3.01 30.91
C LYS A 143 -0.61 -2.29 30.34
N GLY A 144 -0.55 -0.96 30.49
CA GLY A 144 0.63 -0.21 30.07
C GLY A 144 1.92 -0.61 30.82
N GLU A 145 1.81 -1.05 32.08
CA GLU A 145 2.95 -1.50 32.88
C GLU A 145 3.62 -2.78 32.33
N ASP A 146 2.84 -3.65 31.68
CA ASP A 146 3.34 -4.86 31.00
C ASP A 146 3.94 -4.55 29.63
N LEU A 147 3.60 -3.41 29.01
CA LEU A 147 4.02 -3.07 27.65
C LEU A 147 5.47 -2.56 27.61
N CYS A 148 6.42 -3.50 27.52
CA CYS A 148 7.87 -3.27 27.45
C CYS A 148 8.58 -4.29 26.53
N LYS A 149 9.86 -4.07 26.28
CA LYS A 149 10.74 -5.01 25.55
C LYS A 149 10.73 -6.43 26.15
N GLU A 150 10.75 -6.56 27.47
CA GLU A 150 10.73 -7.87 28.15
C GLU A 150 9.45 -8.64 27.86
N TRP A 151 8.30 -7.97 27.70
CA TRP A 151 7.06 -8.62 27.26
C TRP A 151 7.19 -9.19 25.85
N VAL A 152 7.81 -8.48 24.90
CA VAL A 152 8.01 -8.99 23.51
C VAL A 152 9.02 -10.14 23.46
N GLU A 153 10.02 -10.13 24.32
CA GLU A 153 11.04 -11.18 24.39
C GLU A 153 10.54 -12.45 25.10
N ASN A 154 9.65 -12.31 26.10
CA ASN A 154 9.10 -13.45 26.85
C ASN A 154 7.75 -13.98 26.33
N ASN A 155 7.06 -13.30 25.40
CA ASN A 155 5.78 -13.74 24.83
C ASN A 155 5.89 -13.95 23.32
N GLU A 156 5.70 -15.19 22.85
CA GLU A 156 5.76 -15.52 21.41
C GLU A 156 4.72 -14.77 20.57
N TRP A 157 3.53 -14.53 21.14
CA TRP A 157 2.40 -13.83 20.50
C TRP A 157 2.55 -12.29 20.50
N ALA A 158 3.47 -11.72 21.30
CA ALA A 158 3.63 -10.28 21.36
C ALA A 158 4.12 -9.71 20.03
N MET A 159 3.50 -8.64 19.55
CA MET A 159 3.68 -8.07 18.20
C MET A 159 3.30 -9.04 17.05
N THR A 160 2.34 -9.95 17.27
CA THR A 160 1.73 -10.76 16.18
C THR A 160 0.29 -10.33 15.86
N GLU A 161 -0.50 -9.98 16.89
CA GLU A 161 -1.86 -9.44 16.79
C GLU A 161 -1.98 -8.07 17.50
N PRO A 162 -2.95 -7.22 17.13
CA PRO A 162 -3.27 -6.00 17.86
C PRO A 162 -3.46 -6.21 19.36
N VAL A 163 -3.04 -5.21 20.14
CA VAL A 163 -3.33 -5.13 21.58
C VAL A 163 -3.96 -3.80 21.92
N VAL A 164 -4.99 -3.84 22.76
CA VAL A 164 -5.67 -2.67 23.29
C VAL A 164 -5.20 -2.43 24.71
N ILE A 165 -4.88 -1.18 25.03
CA ILE A 165 -4.53 -0.70 26.35
C ILE A 165 -5.58 0.35 26.71
N GLU A 166 -6.51 -0.02 27.60
CA GLU A 166 -7.76 0.73 27.81
C GLU A 166 -7.52 2.12 28.42
N THR A 167 -6.48 2.27 29.24
CA THR A 167 -6.12 3.50 29.97
C THR A 167 -4.62 3.81 29.81
N PRO A 168 -4.17 5.08 29.93
CA PRO A 168 -2.80 5.47 29.55
C PRO A 168 -1.71 5.09 30.57
N GLU A 169 -2.07 4.62 31.76
CA GLU A 169 -1.14 4.41 32.88
C GLU A 169 -0.14 3.27 32.62
N GLY A 170 1.09 3.44 33.12
CA GLY A 170 2.17 2.47 32.97
C GLY A 170 2.84 2.43 31.60
N LEU A 171 2.19 2.91 30.52
CA LEU A 171 2.73 2.90 29.15
C LEU A 171 4.06 3.65 28.97
N GLY A 172 4.42 4.53 29.91
CA GLY A 172 5.62 5.36 29.82
C GLY A 172 5.59 6.33 28.63
N MET A 173 4.39 6.69 28.15
CA MET A 173 4.16 7.72 27.15
C MET A 173 3.89 9.09 27.82
N MET A 174 3.96 10.15 27.03
CA MET A 174 3.45 11.49 27.40
C MET A 174 2.57 11.99 26.26
N MET A 175 1.49 12.67 26.62
CA MET A 175 0.51 13.25 25.70
C MET A 175 0.10 14.64 26.20
N PRO A 176 -0.45 15.51 25.34
CA PRO A 176 -1.15 16.71 25.78
C PRO A 176 -2.31 16.40 26.74
N GLU A 177 -2.68 17.37 27.57
CA GLU A 177 -3.76 17.21 28.54
C GLU A 177 -5.14 17.00 27.88
N PRO A 178 -6.14 16.38 28.54
CA PRO A 178 -7.47 16.14 27.95
C PRO A 178 -8.23 17.42 27.51
N GLY A 179 -7.83 18.60 27.98
CA GLY A 179 -8.35 19.88 27.50
C GLY A 179 -7.89 20.26 26.09
N PHE A 180 -6.70 19.80 25.66
CA PHE A 180 -6.01 20.19 24.44
C PHE A 180 -6.78 19.88 23.15
N GLY A 181 -6.84 20.82 22.19
CA GLY A 181 -7.63 20.72 20.96
C GLY A 181 -6.93 21.30 19.73
N ILE A 182 -7.71 21.52 18.67
CA ILE A 182 -7.19 21.93 17.34
C ILE A 182 -6.57 23.33 17.39
N ASN A 183 -7.08 24.23 18.22
CA ASN A 183 -6.56 25.59 18.35
C ASN A 183 -5.15 25.58 18.96
N GLU A 184 -4.89 24.69 19.92
CA GLU A 184 -3.59 24.52 20.56
C GLU A 184 -2.61 23.76 19.64
N VAL A 185 -3.11 22.89 18.74
CA VAL A 185 -2.31 22.36 17.61
C VAL A 185 -1.86 23.48 16.69
N VAL A 186 -2.77 24.40 16.32
CA VAL A 186 -2.47 25.58 15.47
C VAL A 186 -1.43 26.48 16.13
N GLU A 187 -1.53 26.74 17.43
CA GLU A 187 -0.56 27.58 18.17
C GLU A 187 0.85 26.96 18.23
N LEU A 188 0.95 25.65 18.49
CA LEU A 188 2.23 24.97 18.72
C LEU A 188 2.94 24.52 17.43
N VAL A 189 2.20 24.38 16.32
CA VAL A 189 2.72 23.99 15.00
C VAL A 189 2.83 25.20 14.06
N GLY A 190 1.85 26.10 14.07
CA GLY A 190 1.80 27.32 13.25
C GLY A 190 0.68 27.31 12.20
N ALA A 191 -0.12 28.38 12.14
CA ALA A 191 -1.30 28.46 11.27
C ALA A 191 -1.00 28.37 9.77
N ASP A 192 0.15 28.88 9.32
CA ASP A 192 0.57 28.89 7.90
C ASP A 192 1.14 27.55 7.42
N VAL A 193 1.30 26.56 8.30
CA VAL A 193 1.84 25.24 7.94
C VAL A 193 0.87 24.54 6.99
N SER A 194 1.37 24.18 5.80
CA SER A 194 0.59 23.41 4.82
C SER A 194 0.30 22.02 5.37
N VAL A 195 -0.95 21.56 5.21
CA VAL A 195 -1.41 20.26 5.70
C VAL A 195 -2.05 19.45 4.58
N GLU A 196 -1.73 18.16 4.48
CA GLU A 196 -2.41 17.26 3.53
C GLU A 196 -3.79 16.88 4.09
N VAL A 197 -4.83 17.42 3.46
CA VAL A 197 -6.23 17.09 3.76
C VAL A 197 -6.71 16.05 2.75
N ILE A 198 -7.42 15.03 3.22
CA ILE A 198 -8.09 14.03 2.38
C ILE A 198 -9.58 14.39 2.30
N ASP A 199 -10.13 14.38 1.10
CA ASP A 199 -11.58 14.44 0.88
C ASP A 199 -12.17 13.03 0.94
N VAL A 200 -13.08 12.79 1.89
CA VAL A 200 -13.48 11.42 2.26
C VAL A 200 -14.36 10.73 1.20
N ALA A 201 -15.13 11.50 0.42
CA ALA A 201 -15.96 10.93 -0.64
C ALA A 201 -15.13 10.50 -1.87
N THR A 202 -14.03 11.20 -2.15
CA THR A 202 -13.13 10.91 -3.27
C THR A 202 -11.93 10.03 -2.87
N GLN A 203 -11.64 9.90 -1.58
CA GLN A 203 -10.38 9.40 -0.99
C GLN A 203 -9.11 10.10 -1.53
N ALA A 204 -9.25 11.28 -2.16
CA ALA A 204 -8.16 12.01 -2.79
C ALA A 204 -7.64 13.16 -1.91
N THR A 205 -6.39 13.57 -2.13
CA THR A 205 -5.81 14.74 -1.46
C THR A 205 -6.45 16.03 -1.97
N SER A 206 -7.07 16.78 -1.06
CA SER A 206 -7.52 18.15 -1.29
C SER A 206 -6.33 19.12 -1.13
N PRO A 207 -5.91 19.84 -2.18
CA PRO A 207 -4.73 20.71 -2.13
C PRO A 207 -5.05 22.09 -1.54
N GLY A 208 -4.01 22.83 -1.13
CA GLY A 208 -4.09 24.26 -0.78
C GLY A 208 -4.48 24.59 0.67
N TRP A 209 -4.56 23.59 1.55
CA TRP A 209 -4.91 23.79 2.96
C TRP A 209 -3.71 24.19 3.82
N THR A 210 -3.91 25.20 4.66
CA THR A 210 -3.07 25.52 5.82
C THR A 210 -3.72 25.03 7.11
N LEU A 211 -2.93 24.81 8.16
CA LEU A 211 -3.41 24.34 9.45
C LEU A 211 -4.45 25.28 10.08
N GLY A 212 -4.33 26.60 9.86
CA GLY A 212 -5.35 27.58 10.24
C GLY A 212 -6.68 27.37 9.50
N SER A 213 -6.65 27.27 8.17
CA SER A 213 -7.87 27.02 7.36
C SER A 213 -8.51 25.66 7.69
N TRP A 214 -7.70 24.66 8.05
CA TRP A 214 -8.18 23.37 8.53
C TRP A 214 -8.91 23.50 9.88
N ALA A 215 -8.40 24.31 10.81
CA ALA A 215 -9.06 24.55 12.10
C ALA A 215 -10.40 25.29 11.94
N GLU A 216 -10.50 26.25 11.02
CA GLU A 216 -11.77 26.91 10.68
C GLU A 216 -12.80 25.91 10.12
N TYR A 217 -12.39 25.01 9.23
CA TYR A 217 -13.23 23.92 8.73
C TYR A 217 -13.63 22.92 9.82
N TYR A 218 -12.69 22.48 10.67
CA TYR A 218 -12.95 21.52 11.75
C TYR A 218 -13.96 22.09 12.75
N ASN A 219 -13.78 23.35 13.16
CA ASN A 219 -14.68 24.06 14.07
C ASN A 219 -16.04 24.43 13.44
N THR A 220 -16.24 24.22 12.13
CA THR A 220 -17.55 24.38 11.49
C THR A 220 -18.50 23.26 11.96
N PRO A 221 -19.69 23.57 12.52
CA PRO A 221 -20.62 22.55 13.01
C PRO A 221 -21.03 21.53 11.95
N GLU A 222 -21.17 20.27 12.33
CA GLU A 222 -21.39 19.13 11.41
C GLU A 222 -22.48 19.35 10.34
N PRO A 223 -23.67 19.92 10.63
CA PRO A 223 -24.72 20.14 9.62
C PRO A 223 -24.37 21.22 8.57
N ASN A 224 -23.34 22.02 8.83
CA ASN A 224 -22.88 23.13 7.99
C ASN A 224 -21.61 22.78 7.20
N ARG A 225 -20.92 21.68 7.53
CA ARG A 225 -19.75 21.20 6.79
C ARG A 225 -20.15 20.91 5.33
N ASP A 226 -19.43 21.49 4.38
CA ASP A 226 -19.73 21.41 2.95
C ASP A 226 -19.42 20.03 2.37
N ARG A 227 -18.36 19.40 2.87
CA ARG A 227 -17.93 18.02 2.64
C ARG A 227 -17.35 17.43 3.92
N ILE A 228 -17.11 16.12 3.92
CA ILE A 228 -16.36 15.42 4.98
C ILE A 228 -14.89 15.31 4.55
N ARG A 229 -13.97 15.79 5.40
CA ARG A 229 -12.53 15.84 5.14
C ARG A 229 -11.73 15.39 6.35
N ASN A 230 -10.53 14.87 6.14
CA ASN A 230 -9.72 14.22 7.16
C ASN A 230 -8.25 14.66 7.09
N VAL A 231 -7.56 14.77 8.23
CA VAL A 231 -6.10 14.92 8.30
C VAL A 231 -5.52 13.75 9.08
N ILE A 232 -4.65 12.98 8.44
CA ILE A 232 -3.99 11.79 9.05
C ILE A 232 -2.46 11.84 9.00
N SER A 233 -1.87 12.79 8.27
CA SER A 233 -0.44 12.84 7.95
C SER A 233 0.30 14.09 8.44
N LEU A 234 -0.27 14.85 9.40
CA LEU A 234 0.43 15.98 10.03
C LEU A 234 1.52 15.45 10.97
N GLU A 235 2.73 15.30 10.43
CA GLU A 235 3.95 14.96 11.17
C GLU A 235 4.45 16.18 11.97
N VAL A 236 4.71 16.01 13.26
CA VAL A 236 4.98 17.13 14.18
C VAL A 236 6.42 17.19 14.71
N SER A 237 7.33 16.29 14.31
CA SER A 237 8.70 16.24 14.86
C SER A 237 9.47 17.53 14.60
N GLY A 238 9.87 18.22 15.67
CA GLY A 238 10.58 19.51 15.63
C GLY A 238 9.67 20.74 15.73
N THR A 239 8.38 20.55 15.98
CA THR A 239 7.46 21.61 16.44
C THR A 239 7.40 21.62 17.97
N LYS A 240 6.82 22.68 18.57
CA LYS A 240 6.57 22.72 20.04
C LYS A 240 5.55 21.68 20.50
N LEU A 241 4.75 21.13 19.59
CA LEU A 241 3.79 20.07 19.91
C LEU A 241 4.50 18.73 20.16
N ALA A 242 5.57 18.43 19.42
CA ALA A 242 6.39 17.24 19.67
C ALA A 242 7.01 17.22 21.08
N GLU A 243 7.31 18.38 21.67
CA GLU A 243 7.83 18.48 23.05
C GLU A 243 6.81 18.02 24.12
N LYS A 244 5.52 17.94 23.77
CA LYS A 244 4.43 17.44 24.64
C LYS A 244 4.10 15.96 24.40
N ILE A 245 4.76 15.30 23.44
CA ILE A 245 4.43 13.93 23.02
C ILE A 245 5.65 13.04 23.19
N CYS A 246 5.49 11.92 23.88
CA CYS A 246 6.51 10.88 24.00
C CYS A 246 5.85 9.53 23.70
N PRO A 247 6.29 8.76 22.68
CA PRO A 247 5.71 7.46 22.37
C PRO A 247 5.77 6.49 23.56
N PRO A 248 4.91 5.44 23.59
CA PRO A 248 4.97 4.38 24.59
C PRO A 248 6.37 3.80 24.74
N ARG A 249 6.73 3.41 25.97
CA ARG A 249 8.02 2.84 26.36
C ARG A 249 8.46 1.76 25.38
N LEU A 250 7.61 0.76 25.11
CA LEU A 250 7.88 -0.32 24.17
C LEU A 250 8.34 0.19 22.79
N VAL A 251 7.65 1.17 22.21
CA VAL A 251 7.98 1.73 20.89
C VAL A 251 9.42 2.26 20.90
N ARG A 252 9.75 3.03 21.94
CA ARG A 252 11.08 3.63 22.15
C ARG A 252 12.18 2.61 22.53
N GLU A 253 11.82 1.35 22.80
CA GLU A 253 12.74 0.25 23.14
C GLU A 253 12.98 -0.71 21.96
N ILE A 254 12.18 -0.66 20.89
CA ILE A 254 12.30 -1.59 19.75
C ILE A 254 12.34 -0.93 18.36
N ASP A 255 12.08 0.38 18.25
CA ASP A 255 12.10 1.13 16.99
C ASP A 255 13.53 1.28 16.43
N TRP A 256 13.69 0.93 15.15
CA TRP A 256 14.90 1.15 14.36
C TRP A 256 15.27 2.64 14.22
N VAL A 257 14.30 3.57 14.26
CA VAL A 257 14.59 5.02 14.23
C VAL A 257 15.25 5.51 15.54
N GLU A 258 15.17 4.75 16.65
CA GLU A 258 15.95 4.98 17.87
C GLU A 258 17.24 4.17 17.91
N HIS A 259 17.17 2.85 17.65
CA HIS A 259 18.27 1.92 17.95
C HIS A 259 19.18 1.56 16.77
N VAL A 260 18.79 1.89 15.54
CA VAL A 260 19.51 1.54 14.32
C VAL A 260 20.02 2.78 13.58
N TRP A 261 19.23 3.85 13.52
CA TRP A 261 19.62 5.08 12.81
C TRP A 261 20.72 5.86 13.54
N PRO A 262 21.72 6.45 12.84
CA PRO A 262 22.79 7.19 13.52
C PRO A 262 22.28 8.45 14.24
N ALA A 263 22.46 8.50 15.57
CA ALA A 263 22.07 9.64 16.41
C ALA A 263 22.59 10.99 15.90
N GLY A 264 23.84 11.05 15.42
CA GLY A 264 24.44 12.26 14.83
C GLY A 264 23.83 12.72 13.48
N LYS A 265 22.97 11.91 12.86
CA LYS A 265 22.09 12.31 11.75
C LYS A 265 20.68 12.66 12.26
N LYS A 266 20.13 11.90 13.22
CA LYS A 266 18.83 12.19 13.86
C LYS A 266 18.81 13.60 14.48
N GLY A 267 19.85 13.96 15.25
CA GLY A 267 20.03 15.30 15.82
C GLY A 267 20.29 16.43 14.80
N LYS A 268 20.39 16.12 13.51
CA LYS A 268 20.44 17.09 12.39
C LYS A 268 19.15 17.12 11.56
N GLY A 269 18.08 16.48 12.05
CA GLY A 269 16.82 16.31 11.31
C GLY A 269 16.89 15.34 10.12
N GLN A 270 18.02 14.64 9.93
CA GLN A 270 18.25 13.73 8.81
C GLN A 270 17.88 12.29 9.20
N TYR A 271 16.59 12.00 9.34
CA TYR A 271 16.05 10.68 9.69
C TYR A 271 14.62 10.49 9.15
N PRO A 272 14.04 9.27 9.17
CA PRO A 272 12.64 9.05 8.83
C PRO A 272 11.73 9.70 9.87
N LYS A 273 11.17 10.86 9.52
CA LYS A 273 10.11 11.53 10.29
C LYS A 273 8.78 10.82 10.07
N VAL A 274 8.50 9.84 10.93
CA VAL A 274 7.25 9.04 10.93
C VAL A 274 6.80 8.68 12.35
N GLN A 275 7.52 9.16 13.37
CA GLN A 275 7.35 8.72 14.76
C GLN A 275 6.27 9.50 15.52
N LEU A 276 5.88 10.70 15.04
CA LEU A 276 4.96 11.62 15.73
C LEU A 276 3.95 12.24 14.74
N TYR A 277 2.75 11.69 14.68
CA TYR A 277 1.61 12.22 13.92
C TYR A 277 0.52 12.78 14.83
N CYS A 278 -0.07 13.90 14.40
CA CYS A 278 -1.30 14.46 14.94
C CYS A 278 -2.43 14.25 13.93
N LEU A 279 -3.38 13.36 14.24
CA LEU A 279 -4.50 13.06 13.36
C LEU A 279 -5.75 13.79 13.84
N MET A 280 -6.41 14.48 12.92
CA MET A 280 -7.59 15.30 13.17
C MET A 280 -8.68 14.85 12.20
N SER A 281 -9.74 14.25 12.72
CA SER A 281 -10.79 13.63 11.90
C SER A 281 -12.15 14.13 12.35
N VAL A 282 -12.95 14.70 11.44
CA VAL A 282 -14.34 15.02 11.75
C VAL A 282 -15.22 13.75 11.78
N ALA A 283 -16.39 13.86 12.40
CA ALA A 283 -17.43 12.85 12.37
C ALA A 283 -17.76 12.38 10.94
N ARG A 284 -18.02 11.08 10.79
CA ARG A 284 -18.25 10.37 9.52
C ARG A 284 -17.03 10.25 8.60
N CYS A 285 -15.81 10.56 9.06
CA CYS A 285 -14.59 10.28 8.28
C CYS A 285 -14.36 8.77 8.09
N TRP A 286 -14.17 8.37 6.83
CA TRP A 286 -13.71 7.04 6.41
C TRP A 286 -12.29 7.14 5.84
N THR A 287 -11.38 6.31 6.34
CA THR A 287 -10.09 6.01 5.72
C THR A 287 -10.15 4.57 5.23
N ASP A 288 -10.00 4.35 3.93
CA ASP A 288 -10.25 3.04 3.33
C ASP A 288 -9.14 2.00 3.61
N TRP A 289 -9.35 0.78 3.15
CA TRP A 289 -8.47 -0.36 3.42
C TRP A 289 -7.02 -0.11 2.97
N HIS A 290 -6.09 -0.21 3.91
CA HIS A 290 -4.67 -0.02 3.68
C HIS A 290 -3.81 -0.89 4.62
N VAL A 291 -2.51 -0.90 4.33
CA VAL A 291 -1.46 -1.35 5.25
C VAL A 291 -0.51 -0.18 5.43
N ASP A 292 -0.05 0.07 6.65
CA ASP A 292 0.96 1.09 6.93
C ASP A 292 2.23 0.91 6.09
N PHE A 293 2.87 2.04 5.76
CA PHE A 293 3.98 2.08 4.82
C PHE A 293 5.16 1.19 5.28
N ALA A 294 5.69 0.44 4.32
CA ALA A 294 6.63 -0.68 4.48
C ALA A 294 6.28 -1.68 5.61
N GLY A 295 5.00 -1.84 5.92
CA GLY A 295 4.49 -2.72 6.98
C GLY A 295 4.91 -2.27 8.37
N SER A 296 5.15 -0.97 8.60
CA SER A 296 5.48 -0.46 9.93
C SER A 296 4.41 -0.81 10.96
N SER A 297 4.84 -1.06 12.20
CA SER A 297 3.93 -1.17 13.34
C SER A 297 3.52 0.23 13.78
N VAL A 298 2.35 0.39 14.38
CA VAL A 298 1.79 1.69 14.78
C VAL A 298 1.40 1.68 16.26
N TYR A 299 1.65 2.80 16.94
CA TYR A 299 0.95 3.11 18.19
C TYR A 299 -0.10 4.20 17.92
N TYR A 300 -1.28 4.07 18.51
CA TYR A 300 -2.44 4.91 18.19
C TYR A 300 -3.22 5.24 19.47
N HIS A 301 -3.18 6.50 19.92
CA HIS A 301 -3.77 6.97 21.17
C HIS A 301 -4.87 8.01 20.93
N ILE A 302 -6.09 7.72 21.39
CA ILE A 302 -7.22 8.63 21.27
C ILE A 302 -7.16 9.68 22.39
N LEU A 303 -6.87 10.94 22.07
CA LEU A 303 -6.96 12.02 23.07
C LEU A 303 -8.40 12.51 23.23
N LYS A 304 -9.15 12.62 22.11
CA LYS A 304 -10.57 13.00 22.09
C LYS A 304 -11.34 12.23 21.02
N GLY A 305 -12.63 12.03 21.28
CA GLY A 305 -13.57 11.33 20.39
C GLY A 305 -13.40 9.81 20.43
N SER A 306 -13.68 9.18 19.29
CA SER A 306 -13.62 7.72 19.12
C SER A 306 -13.24 7.31 17.70
N LYS A 307 -12.85 6.04 17.55
CA LYS A 307 -12.46 5.41 16.28
C LYS A 307 -12.94 3.97 16.23
N VAL A 308 -13.38 3.53 15.06
CA VAL A 308 -13.75 2.13 14.80
C VAL A 308 -12.82 1.60 13.73
N PHE A 309 -12.00 0.62 14.09
CA PHE A 309 -11.10 -0.08 13.18
C PHE A 309 -11.76 -1.37 12.72
N TYR A 310 -11.60 -1.69 11.44
CA TYR A 310 -11.87 -3.02 10.90
C TYR A 310 -10.54 -3.62 10.43
N PHE A 311 -10.18 -4.77 10.97
CA PHE A 311 -8.90 -5.45 10.79
C PHE A 311 -9.06 -6.75 10.00
N VAL A 312 -8.05 -7.04 9.20
CA VAL A 312 -7.84 -8.30 8.49
C VAL A 312 -6.41 -8.78 8.78
N GLU A 313 -6.28 -10.03 9.18
CA GLU A 313 -4.99 -10.63 9.56
C GLU A 313 -4.03 -10.69 8.35
N PRO A 314 -2.74 -10.34 8.48
CA PRO A 314 -1.78 -10.27 7.38
C PRO A 314 -1.26 -11.64 6.95
N THR A 315 -2.17 -12.59 6.70
CA THR A 315 -1.84 -13.91 6.15
C THR A 315 -1.28 -13.76 4.73
N PRO A 316 -0.49 -14.73 4.22
CA PRO A 316 -0.02 -14.69 2.83
C PRO A 316 -1.16 -14.61 1.81
N ALA A 317 -2.32 -15.21 2.10
CA ALA A 317 -3.51 -15.11 1.25
C ALA A 317 -4.09 -13.68 1.26
N ASN A 318 -4.31 -13.10 2.44
CA ASN A 318 -4.89 -11.76 2.59
C ASN A 318 -3.98 -10.65 2.04
N LEU A 319 -2.66 -10.77 2.20
CA LEU A 319 -1.68 -9.85 1.60
C LEU A 319 -1.67 -9.96 0.07
N ASN A 320 -1.85 -11.16 -0.50
CA ASN A 320 -1.98 -11.35 -1.95
C ASN A 320 -3.33 -10.84 -2.48
N ALA A 321 -4.41 -10.94 -1.70
CA ALA A 321 -5.70 -10.32 -2.03
C ALA A 321 -5.61 -8.79 -1.99
N TYR A 322 -4.96 -8.23 -0.98
CA TYR A 322 -4.73 -6.78 -0.82
C TYR A 322 -3.88 -6.20 -1.96
N GLU A 323 -2.80 -6.87 -2.35
CA GLU A 323 -1.97 -6.47 -3.50
C GLU A 323 -2.78 -6.43 -4.81
N LYS A 324 -3.66 -7.41 -5.04
CA LYS A 324 -4.56 -7.44 -6.20
C LYS A 324 -5.61 -6.32 -6.15
N TRP A 325 -6.27 -6.12 -5.01
CA TRP A 325 -7.30 -5.09 -4.84
C TRP A 325 -6.73 -3.68 -4.95
N SER A 326 -5.62 -3.38 -4.25
CA SER A 326 -4.92 -2.09 -4.29
C SER A 326 -4.26 -1.80 -5.64
N GLY A 327 -4.05 -2.81 -6.48
CA GLY A 327 -3.59 -2.65 -7.86
C GLY A 327 -4.72 -2.61 -8.91
N SER A 328 -5.99 -2.65 -8.50
CA SER A 328 -7.14 -2.77 -9.41
C SER A 328 -7.84 -1.45 -9.70
N GLU A 329 -8.39 -1.31 -10.91
CA GLU A 329 -9.20 -0.15 -11.32
C GLU A 329 -10.51 -0.04 -10.52
N ASN A 330 -10.99 -1.15 -9.94
CA ASN A 330 -12.24 -1.24 -9.19
C ASN A 330 -12.09 -0.94 -7.68
N GLN A 331 -10.90 -0.55 -7.22
CA GLN A 331 -10.57 -0.36 -5.79
C GLN A 331 -11.61 0.50 -5.05
N SER A 332 -11.95 1.67 -5.58
CA SER A 332 -12.91 2.63 -5.00
C SER A 332 -14.36 2.14 -4.93
N THR A 333 -14.69 1.06 -5.64
CA THR A 333 -16.04 0.52 -5.74
C THR A 333 -16.23 -0.77 -4.93
N THR A 334 -15.16 -1.55 -4.76
CA THR A 334 -15.15 -2.92 -4.22
C THR A 334 -14.82 -2.93 -2.74
N TRP A 335 -15.71 -3.49 -1.91
CA TRP A 335 -15.43 -3.70 -0.49
C TRP A 335 -14.34 -4.77 -0.32
N PHE A 336 -13.14 -4.39 0.14
CA PHE A 336 -12.03 -5.34 0.33
C PHE A 336 -12.39 -6.49 1.30
N GLY A 337 -13.25 -6.22 2.29
CA GLY A 337 -13.73 -7.22 3.24
C GLY A 337 -14.57 -8.36 2.62
N ASP A 338 -14.92 -8.29 1.33
CA ASP A 338 -15.53 -9.41 0.58
C ASP A 338 -14.49 -10.35 -0.08
N LEU A 339 -13.19 -10.03 0.02
CA LEU A 339 -12.10 -10.74 -0.64
C LEU A 339 -11.22 -11.56 0.34
N VAL A 340 -11.65 -11.69 1.59
CA VAL A 340 -10.86 -12.22 2.72
C VAL A 340 -11.75 -12.95 3.74
N ASP A 341 -11.19 -13.92 4.46
CA ASP A 341 -11.97 -14.87 5.27
C ASP A 341 -12.64 -14.26 6.51
N LYS A 342 -12.06 -13.19 7.08
CA LYS A 342 -12.45 -12.66 8.38
C LYS A 342 -12.14 -11.17 8.52
N VAL A 343 -13.18 -10.37 8.79
CA VAL A 343 -13.07 -8.97 9.20
C VAL A 343 -13.38 -8.85 10.70
N ILE A 344 -12.50 -8.18 11.46
CA ILE A 344 -12.57 -8.02 12.92
C ILE A 344 -12.78 -6.55 13.27
N LYS A 345 -13.82 -6.21 14.05
CA LYS A 345 -14.12 -4.83 14.46
C LYS A 345 -13.64 -4.52 15.88
N VAL A 346 -12.82 -3.49 16.01
CA VAL A 346 -12.37 -2.90 17.29
C VAL A 346 -12.97 -1.49 17.42
N GLU A 347 -13.44 -1.13 18.61
CA GLU A 347 -13.83 0.24 18.96
C GLU A 347 -12.85 0.82 19.99
N LEU A 348 -12.42 2.06 19.78
CA LEU A 348 -11.52 2.80 20.67
C LEU A 348 -12.15 4.15 21.04
N THR A 349 -12.03 4.53 22.31
CA THR A 349 -12.53 5.78 22.88
C THR A 349 -11.40 6.60 23.49
N ALA A 350 -11.66 7.87 23.82
CA ALA A 350 -10.70 8.76 24.46
C ALA A 350 -10.04 8.15 25.72
N GLY A 351 -8.72 8.27 25.80
CA GLY A 351 -7.86 7.63 26.82
C GLY A 351 -7.25 6.31 26.37
N SER A 352 -7.92 5.55 25.51
CA SER A 352 -7.43 4.25 25.05
C SER A 352 -6.29 4.36 24.02
N THR A 353 -5.42 3.37 24.05
CA THR A 353 -4.26 3.23 23.17
C THR A 353 -4.27 1.85 22.52
N MET A 354 -3.89 1.76 21.25
CA MET A 354 -3.73 0.49 20.55
C MET A 354 -2.34 0.39 19.94
N ILE A 355 -1.76 -0.82 19.96
CA ILE A 355 -0.58 -1.16 19.17
C ILE A 355 -1.04 -2.05 18.01
N ILE A 356 -0.74 -1.64 16.78
CA ILE A 356 -1.00 -2.39 15.54
C ILE A 356 0.35 -3.00 15.10
N PRO A 357 0.48 -4.34 15.01
CA PRO A 357 1.71 -4.95 14.53
C PRO A 357 1.89 -4.89 13.02
N THR A 358 3.11 -5.17 12.59
CA THR A 358 3.54 -5.25 11.20
C THR A 358 2.52 -5.86 10.25
N GLY A 359 2.11 -5.07 9.26
CA GLY A 359 1.42 -5.55 8.06
C GLY A 359 -0.10 -5.70 8.17
N TRP A 360 -0.70 -5.52 9.35
CA TRP A 360 -2.15 -5.68 9.55
C TRP A 360 -2.97 -4.76 8.63
N ILE A 361 -3.77 -5.38 7.77
CA ILE A 361 -4.61 -4.69 6.78
C ILE A 361 -5.84 -4.13 7.51
N HIS A 362 -6.12 -2.84 7.35
CA HIS A 362 -7.21 -2.22 8.09
C HIS A 362 -7.84 -1.00 7.39
N CYS A 363 -9.08 -0.69 7.77
CA CYS A 363 -9.76 0.56 7.44
C CYS A 363 -10.37 1.18 8.71
N VAL A 364 -10.59 2.50 8.69
CA VAL A 364 -10.95 3.27 9.91
C VAL A 364 -12.16 4.16 9.68
N TYR A 365 -13.20 3.95 10.48
CA TYR A 365 -14.34 4.86 10.61
C TYR A 365 -14.19 5.77 11.84
N THR A 366 -14.73 6.98 11.72
CA THR A 366 -14.69 8.02 12.78
C THR A 366 -16.13 8.39 13.16
N PRO A 367 -16.68 7.89 14.27
CA PRO A 367 -18.06 8.18 14.67
C PRO A 367 -18.32 9.66 14.99
N GLU A 368 -17.37 10.32 15.64
CA GLU A 368 -17.46 11.70 16.13
C GLU A 368 -16.18 12.50 15.85
N ASP A 369 -16.16 13.79 16.14
CA ASP A 369 -14.97 14.63 15.94
C ASP A 369 -13.83 14.21 16.88
N SER A 370 -12.73 13.70 16.31
CA SER A 370 -11.65 13.01 17.02
C SER A 370 -10.28 13.64 16.81
N LEU A 371 -9.51 13.73 17.91
CA LEU A 371 -8.10 14.13 17.95
C LEU A 371 -7.27 12.97 18.50
N VAL A 372 -6.28 12.53 17.73
CA VAL A 372 -5.48 11.33 18.00
C VAL A 372 -3.99 11.67 17.85
N PHE A 373 -3.17 11.07 18.70
CA PHE A 373 -1.71 11.05 18.55
C PHE A 373 -1.23 9.63 18.29
N GLY A 374 -0.35 9.47 17.31
CA GLY A 374 0.17 8.17 16.91
C GLY A 374 1.52 8.26 16.23
N GLY A 375 2.07 7.11 15.83
CA GLY A 375 3.35 7.06 15.15
C GLY A 375 3.72 5.65 14.66
N ASN A 376 4.46 5.63 13.56
CA ASN A 376 4.90 4.43 12.85
C ASN A 376 6.34 4.08 13.24
N PHE A 377 6.63 2.79 13.41
CA PHE A 377 7.96 2.29 13.77
C PHE A 377 8.28 0.97 13.07
N LEU A 378 9.58 0.71 12.86
CA LEU A 378 10.08 -0.56 12.30
C LEU A 378 10.84 -1.33 13.37
N HIS A 379 10.69 -2.64 13.41
CA HIS A 379 11.29 -3.46 14.45
C HIS A 379 11.72 -4.85 13.94
N SER A 380 12.59 -5.51 14.71
CA SER A 380 13.23 -6.75 14.27
C SER A 380 12.37 -8.03 14.40
N TYR A 381 11.17 -7.94 15.00
CA TYR A 381 10.32 -9.11 15.29
C TYR A 381 9.49 -9.62 14.11
N ASN A 382 9.30 -8.83 13.05
CA ASN A 382 8.61 -9.27 11.82
C ASN A 382 9.19 -8.61 10.55
N ILE A 383 10.52 -8.63 10.42
CA ILE A 383 11.21 -8.16 9.21
C ILE A 383 10.68 -8.78 7.89
N PRO A 384 10.28 -10.08 7.82
CA PRO A 384 9.80 -10.66 6.57
C PRO A 384 8.55 -9.96 6.03
N THR A 385 7.60 -9.62 6.92
CA THR A 385 6.35 -8.95 6.50
C THR A 385 6.61 -7.46 6.18
N GLN A 386 7.50 -6.78 6.90
CA GLN A 386 7.94 -5.41 6.53
C GLN A 386 8.52 -5.38 5.09
N LEU A 387 9.36 -6.36 4.75
CA LEU A 387 9.90 -6.52 3.39
C LEU A 387 8.80 -6.82 2.37
N ARG A 388 7.87 -7.75 2.66
CA ARG A 388 6.76 -8.10 1.76
C ARG A 388 5.85 -6.89 1.48
N VAL A 389 5.50 -6.08 2.48
CA VAL A 389 4.67 -4.89 2.27
C VAL A 389 5.40 -3.84 1.45
N ARG A 390 6.70 -3.61 1.68
CA ARG A 390 7.55 -2.77 0.80
C ARG A 390 7.55 -3.25 -0.66
N ASP A 391 7.47 -4.56 -0.89
CA ASP A 391 7.38 -5.11 -2.25
C ASP A 391 5.97 -4.95 -2.86
N ILE A 392 4.90 -4.97 -2.04
CA ILE A 392 3.53 -4.58 -2.47
C ILE A 392 3.51 -3.10 -2.88
N GLU A 393 4.09 -2.19 -2.09
CA GLU A 393 4.19 -0.76 -2.45
C GLU A 393 4.88 -0.54 -3.80
N ILE A 394 5.85 -1.42 -4.14
CA ILE A 394 6.55 -1.39 -5.43
C ILE A 394 5.66 -1.90 -6.56
N SER A 395 4.97 -3.04 -6.38
CA SER A 395 4.14 -3.66 -7.41
C SER A 395 2.88 -2.83 -7.75
N THR A 396 2.18 -2.31 -6.73
CA THR A 396 1.01 -1.42 -6.88
C THR A 396 1.39 0.04 -7.18
N ARG A 397 2.69 0.33 -7.34
CA ARG A 397 3.25 1.63 -7.78
C ARG A 397 2.95 2.82 -6.84
N VAL A 398 2.74 2.58 -5.55
CA VAL A 398 2.55 3.63 -4.51
C VAL A 398 3.61 4.73 -4.69
N PRO A 399 3.26 6.02 -4.79
CA PRO A 399 4.23 7.10 -4.94
C PRO A 399 5.30 7.11 -3.82
N LYS A 400 6.57 7.39 -4.16
CA LYS A 400 7.69 7.36 -3.18
C LYS A 400 7.50 8.28 -1.96
N LYS A 401 6.60 9.28 -2.01
CA LYS A 401 6.26 10.14 -0.85
C LYS A 401 5.34 9.47 0.19
N PHE A 402 4.68 8.37 -0.18
CA PHE A 402 3.75 7.61 0.66
C PHE A 402 4.33 6.25 1.11
N ARG A 403 5.66 6.05 0.95
CA ARG A 403 6.39 4.86 1.41
C ARG A 403 7.34 5.23 2.54
N PHE A 404 7.77 4.25 3.35
CA PHE A 404 8.65 4.51 4.50
C PHE A 404 9.96 5.23 4.07
N PRO A 405 10.24 6.45 4.56
CA PRO A 405 11.41 7.21 4.14
C PRO A 405 12.73 6.48 4.44
N PHE A 406 13.60 6.38 3.44
CA PHE A 406 14.92 5.74 3.56
C PHE A 406 14.89 4.24 3.97
N PHE A 407 13.82 3.49 3.72
CA PHE A 407 13.65 2.09 4.15
C PHE A 407 14.87 1.18 3.89
N THR A 408 15.34 1.05 2.64
CA THR A 408 16.54 0.23 2.32
C THR A 408 17.79 0.70 3.07
N LYS A 409 17.93 2.00 3.33
CA LYS A 409 19.04 2.57 4.10
C LYS A 409 18.95 2.22 5.59
N MET A 410 17.73 2.15 6.13
CA MET A 410 17.47 1.60 7.47
C MET A 410 17.84 0.12 7.54
N CYS A 411 17.48 -0.69 6.53
CA CYS A 411 17.89 -2.09 6.42
C CYS A 411 19.42 -2.26 6.43
N TRP A 412 20.16 -1.42 5.70
CA TRP A 412 21.62 -1.41 5.72
C TRP A 412 22.21 -1.04 7.09
N TYR A 413 21.62 -0.07 7.79
CA TYR A 413 22.02 0.24 9.16
C TYR A 413 21.69 -0.88 10.15
N ALA A 414 20.55 -1.57 9.99
CA ALA A 414 20.17 -2.71 10.82
C ALA A 414 21.17 -3.85 10.67
N ALA A 415 21.64 -4.11 9.45
CA ALA A 415 22.72 -5.06 9.19
C ALA A 415 24.04 -4.66 9.84
N ASP A 416 24.46 -3.38 9.79
CA ASP A 416 25.64 -2.90 10.54
C ASP A 416 25.48 -3.13 12.06
N LYS A 417 24.30 -2.85 12.62
CA LYS A 417 24.04 -3.11 14.05
C LYS A 417 24.16 -4.60 14.35
N TYR A 418 23.34 -5.44 13.74
CA TYR A 418 23.31 -6.87 14.08
C TYR A 418 24.59 -7.63 13.72
N VAL A 419 25.39 -7.18 12.74
CA VAL A 419 26.74 -7.73 12.51
C VAL A 419 27.73 -7.34 13.61
N ARG A 420 27.56 -6.18 14.27
CA ARG A 420 28.34 -5.80 15.46
C ARG A 420 27.88 -6.57 16.70
N ASP A 421 26.56 -6.65 16.94
CA ASP A 421 25.98 -7.41 18.06
C ASP A 421 26.39 -8.91 18.00
N LEU A 422 26.31 -9.52 16.82
CA LEU A 422 26.78 -10.88 16.54
C LEU A 422 28.32 -11.02 16.43
N LYS A 423 29.08 -9.95 16.72
CA LYS A 423 30.55 -9.97 16.93
C LYS A 423 30.92 -9.85 18.40
N SER A 424 30.23 -9.01 19.17
CA SER A 424 30.31 -8.95 20.64
C SER A 424 29.78 -10.22 21.31
N LYS A 425 28.99 -11.04 20.60
CA LYS A 425 28.24 -12.20 21.10
C LYS A 425 27.10 -11.79 22.03
N GLU A 426 26.46 -10.66 21.74
CA GLU A 426 25.19 -10.30 22.36
C GLU A 426 24.13 -11.36 22.03
N GLU A 427 23.26 -11.66 22.99
CA GLU A 427 22.18 -12.62 22.80
C GLU A 427 21.09 -11.99 21.92
N VAL A 428 20.82 -12.62 20.77
CA VAL A 428 19.80 -12.19 19.81
C VAL A 428 18.71 -13.25 19.80
N SER A 429 17.48 -12.86 20.13
CA SER A 429 16.37 -13.81 20.29
C SER A 429 16.08 -14.60 18.99
N PRO A 430 15.59 -15.85 19.07
CA PRO A 430 15.31 -16.68 17.89
C PRO A 430 14.35 -16.00 16.90
N ARG A 431 13.33 -15.28 17.40
CA ARG A 431 12.39 -14.48 16.60
C ARG A 431 13.11 -13.44 15.74
N ILE A 432 14.09 -12.74 16.31
CA ILE A 432 14.91 -11.76 15.59
C ILE A 432 15.86 -12.45 14.61
N LEU A 433 16.51 -13.57 14.98
CA LEU A 433 17.38 -14.32 14.08
C LEU A 433 16.66 -14.85 12.83
N GLU A 434 15.37 -15.15 12.93
CA GLU A 434 14.51 -15.47 11.79
C GLU A 434 14.33 -14.28 10.85
N GLY A 435 13.91 -13.13 11.39
CA GLY A 435 13.77 -11.90 10.61
C GLY A 435 15.09 -11.48 9.94
N LEU A 436 16.22 -11.63 10.63
CA LEU A 436 17.54 -11.30 10.11
C LEU A 436 18.00 -12.22 8.98
N ALA A 437 17.49 -13.45 8.87
CA ALA A 437 17.76 -14.32 7.72
C ALA A 437 17.08 -13.79 6.44
N SER A 438 15.89 -13.21 6.58
CA SER A 438 15.19 -12.52 5.50
C SER A 438 15.89 -11.21 5.13
N LEU A 439 16.30 -10.41 6.13
CA LEU A 439 17.11 -9.20 5.93
C LEU A 439 18.40 -9.49 5.16
N ALA A 440 19.13 -10.54 5.56
CA ALA A 440 20.37 -10.94 4.89
C ALA A 440 20.14 -11.38 3.44
N THR A 441 19.03 -12.07 3.16
CA THR A 441 18.66 -12.50 1.81
C THR A 441 18.32 -11.29 0.93
N PHE A 442 17.54 -10.35 1.45
CA PHE A 442 17.24 -9.07 0.80
C PHE A 442 18.51 -8.27 0.49
N LEU A 443 19.38 -8.03 1.49
CA LEU A 443 20.59 -7.23 1.29
C LEU A 443 21.63 -7.91 0.39
N VAL A 444 21.64 -9.26 0.29
CA VAL A 444 22.43 -9.98 -0.73
C VAL A 444 21.85 -9.76 -2.13
N SER A 445 20.53 -9.59 -2.30
CA SER A 445 19.94 -9.24 -3.60
C SER A 445 20.24 -7.79 -4.00
N GLU A 446 20.15 -6.83 -3.07
CA GLU A 446 20.53 -5.43 -3.29
C GLU A 446 22.04 -5.31 -3.61
N ALA A 447 22.90 -6.04 -2.90
CA ALA A 447 24.33 -6.12 -3.22
C ALA A 447 24.60 -6.73 -4.61
N ARG A 448 23.84 -7.76 -5.03
CA ARG A 448 23.93 -8.31 -6.39
C ARG A 448 23.46 -7.30 -7.45
N ALA A 449 22.48 -6.44 -7.14
CA ALA A 449 22.07 -5.34 -8.03
C ALA A 449 23.15 -4.25 -8.16
N ILE A 450 23.94 -4.01 -7.10
CA ILE A 450 25.13 -3.13 -7.12
C ILE A 450 26.29 -3.76 -7.93
N GLU A 451 26.51 -5.07 -7.82
CA GLU A 451 27.61 -5.78 -8.51
C GLU A 451 27.31 -6.09 -10.00
N ARG A 452 26.04 -6.34 -10.35
CA ARG A 452 25.63 -6.96 -11.63
C ARG A 452 24.37 -6.36 -12.26
N GLY A 453 23.82 -5.29 -11.68
CA GLY A 453 22.67 -4.60 -12.26
C GLY A 453 23.03 -3.80 -13.52
N GLY A 454 22.02 -3.44 -14.31
CA GLY A 454 22.17 -2.36 -15.29
C GLY A 454 22.37 -1.01 -14.58
N LYS A 455 23.03 -0.06 -15.25
CA LYS A 455 23.50 1.23 -14.69
C LYS A 455 22.48 1.98 -13.82
N GLU A 456 21.19 1.92 -14.17
CA GLU A 456 20.11 2.57 -13.41
C GLU A 456 19.86 1.87 -12.06
N LYS A 457 19.74 0.53 -12.06
CA LYS A 457 19.56 -0.28 -10.84
C LYS A 457 20.81 -0.23 -9.96
N GLU A 458 21.99 -0.24 -10.57
CA GLU A 458 23.27 -0.03 -9.89
C GLU A 458 23.27 1.31 -9.14
N LYS A 459 22.88 2.40 -9.81
CA LYS A 459 22.81 3.74 -9.22
C LYS A 459 21.78 3.82 -8.09
N GLU A 460 20.54 3.39 -8.32
CA GLU A 460 19.47 3.48 -7.30
C GLU A 460 19.82 2.67 -6.04
N ALA A 461 20.37 1.45 -6.20
CA ALA A 461 20.82 0.64 -5.06
C ALA A 461 22.02 1.28 -4.33
N LYS A 462 23.00 1.85 -5.04
CA LYS A 462 24.13 2.58 -4.43
C LYS A 462 23.67 3.80 -3.64
N GLU A 463 22.66 4.54 -4.11
CA GLU A 463 22.09 5.69 -3.39
C GLU A 463 21.42 5.30 -2.06
N GLN A 464 21.00 4.05 -1.88
CA GLN A 464 20.47 3.53 -0.61
C GLN A 464 21.55 3.10 0.39
N VAL A 465 22.80 2.89 -0.03
CA VAL A 465 23.89 2.50 0.87
C VAL A 465 24.33 3.68 1.76
N PRO A 466 24.36 3.55 3.09
CA PRO A 466 24.91 4.57 3.97
C PRO A 466 26.43 4.43 4.12
N GLY A 467 27.18 5.05 3.21
CA GLY A 467 28.65 4.99 3.16
C GLY A 467 29.39 5.49 4.41
N ASP A 468 28.71 6.19 5.32
CA ASP A 468 29.21 6.55 6.66
C ASP A 468 29.43 5.34 7.60
N ARG A 469 28.79 4.20 7.32
CA ARG A 469 28.99 2.93 8.05
C ARG A 469 29.27 1.76 7.11
N VAL A 470 28.55 1.66 6.01
CA VAL A 470 28.61 0.53 5.07
C VAL A 470 29.56 0.88 3.92
N ARG A 471 30.85 0.58 4.08
CA ARG A 471 31.87 0.74 3.03
C ARG A 471 31.77 -0.32 1.94
N GLU A 472 31.53 -1.57 2.34
CA GLU A 472 31.51 -2.76 1.48
C GLU A 472 30.16 -3.48 1.60
N PRO A 473 29.13 -3.10 0.80
CA PRO A 473 27.77 -3.63 0.93
C PRO A 473 27.71 -5.14 0.77
N SER A 474 28.41 -5.67 -0.24
CA SER A 474 28.48 -7.11 -0.51
C SER A 474 29.17 -7.89 0.61
N ALA A 475 30.18 -7.31 1.26
CA ALA A 475 30.84 -7.95 2.40
C ALA A 475 29.90 -7.97 3.62
N LEU A 476 29.24 -6.84 3.93
CA LEU A 476 28.31 -6.75 5.06
C LEU A 476 27.11 -7.69 4.91
N ALA A 477 26.52 -7.76 3.71
CA ALA A 477 25.37 -8.65 3.45
C ALA A 477 25.74 -10.13 3.57
N ARG A 478 26.92 -10.53 3.06
CA ARG A 478 27.45 -11.91 3.18
C ARG A 478 27.81 -12.25 4.63
N GLU A 479 28.43 -11.32 5.35
CA GLU A 479 28.77 -11.43 6.77
C GLU A 479 27.52 -11.59 7.66
N LEU A 480 26.46 -10.79 7.43
CA LEU A 480 25.18 -10.96 8.14
C LEU A 480 24.59 -12.34 7.87
N ARG A 481 24.54 -12.77 6.61
CA ARG A 481 24.03 -14.11 6.21
C ARG A 481 24.78 -15.24 6.93
N TRP A 482 26.11 -15.14 7.00
CA TRP A 482 26.96 -16.13 7.69
C TRP A 482 26.72 -16.13 9.21
N ARG A 483 26.73 -14.95 9.86
CA ARG A 483 26.51 -14.84 11.32
C ARG A 483 25.14 -15.33 11.76
N VAL A 484 24.08 -14.96 11.03
CA VAL A 484 22.72 -15.38 11.35
C VAL A 484 22.55 -16.91 11.23
N ARG A 485 23.17 -17.54 10.21
CA ARG A 485 23.17 -19.01 10.09
C ARG A 485 23.86 -19.68 11.28
N ASN A 486 25.08 -19.22 11.62
CA ASN A 486 25.83 -19.77 12.74
C ASN A 486 25.06 -19.61 14.08
N ALA A 487 24.43 -18.44 14.30
CA ALA A 487 23.62 -18.19 15.49
C ALA A 487 22.34 -19.06 15.54
N ARG A 488 21.79 -19.44 14.38
CA ARG A 488 20.69 -20.43 14.26
C ARG A 488 21.17 -21.89 14.29
N GLY A 489 22.45 -22.17 14.55
CA GLY A 489 23.02 -23.52 14.52
C GLY A 489 23.03 -24.17 13.13
N MET A 490 22.87 -23.38 12.06
CA MET A 490 22.89 -23.85 10.68
C MET A 490 24.32 -23.86 10.15
N ASP A 491 24.70 -24.96 9.49
CA ASP A 491 25.97 -25.09 8.75
C ASP A 491 26.18 -23.90 7.79
N SER A 492 27.42 -23.44 7.58
CA SER A 492 27.69 -22.31 6.68
C SER A 492 27.47 -22.67 5.21
N ASP A 493 27.67 -23.93 4.84
CA ASP A 493 27.95 -24.31 3.44
C ASP A 493 26.71 -24.73 2.64
N SER A 494 25.57 -24.97 3.31
CA SER A 494 24.31 -25.33 2.64
C SER A 494 23.66 -24.12 1.94
N GLU A 495 24.06 -23.81 0.70
CA GLU A 495 23.24 -22.98 -0.20
C GLU A 495 21.81 -23.55 -0.24
N GLY A 496 20.82 -22.76 0.17
CA GLY A 496 19.41 -23.13 0.03
C GLY A 496 19.01 -23.16 -1.44
N PRO A 497 17.94 -23.87 -1.81
CA PRO A 497 17.46 -23.91 -3.19
C PRO A 497 17.16 -22.49 -3.67
N SER A 498 17.85 -22.07 -4.74
CA SER A 498 17.58 -20.80 -5.40
C SER A 498 16.37 -20.99 -6.31
N THR A 499 15.29 -20.24 -6.06
CA THR A 499 14.15 -20.14 -6.96
C THR A 499 14.60 -19.53 -8.29
N PRO A 500 14.49 -20.24 -9.42
CA PRO A 500 14.91 -19.71 -10.71
C PRO A 500 13.82 -18.80 -11.29
N SER A 501 14.08 -17.49 -11.37
CA SER A 501 13.28 -16.61 -12.23
C SER A 501 13.58 -16.91 -13.71
N PRO A 502 12.58 -16.89 -14.61
CA PRO A 502 12.78 -17.23 -16.01
C PRO A 502 13.64 -16.19 -16.74
N ALA A 503 14.52 -16.68 -17.63
CA ALA A 503 15.27 -15.84 -18.56
C ALA A 503 14.50 -15.66 -19.89
N PRO A 504 14.57 -14.49 -20.54
CA PRO A 504 13.85 -14.23 -21.78
C PRO A 504 14.43 -15.00 -22.97
N THR A 505 13.55 -15.46 -23.85
CA THR A 505 13.92 -16.15 -25.10
C THR A 505 14.36 -15.17 -26.19
N ASN A 506 15.41 -15.55 -26.92
CA ASN A 506 15.72 -15.07 -28.26
C ASN A 506 16.59 -16.12 -28.96
N GLY A 507 16.21 -16.55 -30.17
CA GLY A 507 16.87 -17.65 -30.88
C GLY A 507 17.28 -17.29 -32.30
N VAL A 508 18.40 -17.87 -32.75
CA VAL A 508 18.83 -17.94 -34.16
C VAL A 508 19.41 -19.35 -34.41
N ILE A 509 19.36 -19.82 -35.66
CA ILE A 509 19.44 -21.24 -36.05
C ILE A 509 20.78 -21.55 -36.77
N THR A 510 21.05 -22.85 -37.02
CA THR A 510 22.12 -23.49 -37.85
C THR A 510 23.40 -23.89 -37.10
N GLY A 511 24.07 -25.02 -37.42
CA GLY A 511 23.78 -26.06 -38.44
C GLY A 511 24.60 -27.35 -38.24
N SER A 512 24.09 -28.49 -38.77
CA SER A 512 24.54 -29.87 -38.42
C SER A 512 25.76 -30.42 -39.17
N LYS A 513 26.47 -31.42 -38.59
CA LYS A 513 26.65 -32.80 -39.17
C LYS A 513 27.46 -33.80 -38.27
N ARG A 514 27.47 -35.09 -38.66
CA ARG A 514 27.66 -36.32 -37.83
C ARG A 514 28.97 -37.11 -38.13
N LYS A 515 29.29 -38.10 -37.24
CA LYS A 515 30.04 -39.37 -37.48
C LYS A 515 31.60 -39.25 -37.60
N ARG A 516 32.43 -40.29 -37.39
CA ARG A 516 32.24 -41.75 -37.08
C ARG A 516 33.38 -42.37 -36.21
N THR A 517 32.97 -43.37 -35.43
CA THR A 517 33.59 -44.48 -34.64
C THR A 517 34.89 -45.21 -35.10
N GLU A 518 35.50 -45.98 -34.16
CA GLU A 518 36.31 -47.24 -34.27
C GLU A 518 37.80 -47.23 -33.74
N THR A 519 38.34 -48.41 -33.33
CA THR A 519 39.58 -48.67 -32.49
C THR A 519 40.12 -50.12 -32.75
N PRO A 520 40.98 -50.87 -31.95
CA PRO A 520 41.86 -50.62 -30.76
C PRO A 520 43.27 -51.38 -30.70
N VAL A 521 44.10 -51.14 -29.64
CA VAL A 521 45.27 -51.92 -29.04
C VAL A 521 46.50 -52.38 -29.92
N PRO A 522 47.65 -52.89 -29.37
CA PRO A 522 48.38 -52.71 -28.08
C PRO A 522 49.94 -52.44 -28.19
N ALA A 523 50.66 -52.48 -27.05
CA ALA A 523 52.09 -52.19 -26.75
C ALA A 523 53.17 -53.15 -27.37
N PRO A 524 54.52 -52.90 -27.29
CA PRO A 524 55.33 -52.80 -26.04
C PRO A 524 56.44 -51.69 -26.02
N ALA A 525 57.40 -51.78 -25.07
CA ALA A 525 58.42 -50.76 -24.68
C ALA A 525 59.87 -51.34 -24.75
N PRO A 526 60.97 -50.68 -24.30
CA PRO A 526 61.23 -49.31 -23.76
C PRO A 526 62.32 -48.58 -24.63
N PRO A 527 63.31 -47.75 -24.16
CA PRO A 527 63.58 -47.03 -22.89
C PRO A 527 64.07 -45.55 -22.97
N VAL A 528 64.25 -44.92 -21.79
CA VAL A 528 65.33 -44.00 -21.29
C VAL A 528 66.14 -43.09 -22.25
N VAL A 529 66.52 -41.81 -21.95
CA VAL A 529 66.07 -40.66 -21.10
C VAL A 529 66.96 -39.44 -21.47
N THR A 530 66.39 -38.23 -21.71
CA THR A 530 66.91 -36.93 -21.19
C THR A 530 65.88 -35.79 -21.32
N GLN A 531 65.99 -34.84 -20.40
CA GLN A 531 65.02 -33.81 -20.02
C GLN A 531 64.73 -32.72 -21.09
N ALA A 532 63.44 -32.42 -21.29
CA ALA A 532 62.93 -31.06 -21.50
C ALA A 532 61.48 -30.99 -21.00
N SER A 533 61.12 -30.01 -20.16
CA SER A 533 59.88 -30.06 -19.36
C SER A 533 58.87 -28.95 -19.70
N VAL A 534 57.85 -29.30 -20.48
CA VAL A 534 56.59 -28.55 -20.60
C VAL A 534 55.45 -29.55 -20.45
N LYS A 535 54.57 -29.37 -19.48
CA LYS A 535 53.35 -30.17 -19.29
C LYS A 535 52.11 -29.29 -19.33
N THR A 536 51.13 -29.72 -20.12
CA THR A 536 49.76 -29.22 -20.14
C THR A 536 49.07 -29.46 -18.77
N LYS A 537 48.03 -28.68 -18.47
CA LYS A 537 47.16 -28.95 -17.33
C LYS A 537 46.37 -30.25 -17.57
N GLU A 538 46.51 -31.19 -16.66
CA GLU A 538 45.41 -32.11 -16.31
C GLU A 538 44.78 -31.60 -15.01
N GLU A 539 43.47 -31.62 -14.91
CA GLU A 539 42.76 -31.22 -13.69
C GLU A 539 42.89 -32.33 -12.65
N ARG A 540 43.46 -31.99 -11.48
CA ARG A 540 43.44 -32.89 -10.34
C ARG A 540 42.05 -32.90 -9.73
N THR A 541 41.49 -34.09 -9.54
CA THR A 541 40.37 -34.32 -8.63
C THR A 541 40.70 -33.77 -7.25
N GLU A 542 39.98 -32.75 -6.79
CA GLU A 542 40.14 -32.25 -5.41
C GLU A 542 39.58 -33.26 -4.42
N SER A 543 40.42 -33.69 -3.48
CA SER A 543 40.03 -34.55 -2.37
C SER A 543 39.16 -33.78 -1.36
N PRO A 544 38.12 -34.40 -0.77
CA PRO A 544 37.27 -33.73 0.22
C PRO A 544 38.06 -33.30 1.46
N VAL A 545 37.72 -32.12 1.99
CA VAL A 545 38.37 -31.51 3.16
C VAL A 545 38.20 -32.39 4.40
N GLN A 546 39.30 -32.80 5.03
CA GLN A 546 39.29 -33.53 6.29
C GLN A 546 39.35 -32.58 7.50
N PHE A 547 38.22 -32.42 8.18
CA PHE A 547 38.13 -31.67 9.44
C PHE A 547 38.78 -32.47 10.59
N LYS A 548 39.95 -32.02 11.06
CA LYS A 548 40.78 -32.79 12.02
C LYS A 548 40.10 -33.14 13.36
N ASN A 549 39.11 -32.35 13.80
CA ASN A 549 38.47 -32.49 15.12
C ASN A 549 36.94 -32.68 15.06
N PHE A 550 36.32 -32.90 13.88
CA PHE A 550 34.88 -33.09 13.77
C PHE A 550 34.52 -34.38 13.04
N VAL A 551 33.87 -35.31 13.76
CA VAL A 551 33.33 -36.54 13.21
C VAL A 551 31.82 -36.55 13.48
N PRO A 552 30.98 -36.14 12.50
CA PRO A 552 29.53 -36.17 12.70
C PRO A 552 29.06 -37.61 12.92
N ARG A 553 28.12 -37.81 13.86
CA ARG A 553 27.55 -39.14 14.17
C ARG A 553 26.83 -39.67 12.91
N LYS A 554 27.49 -40.60 12.22
CA LYS A 554 27.04 -41.15 10.92
C LYS A 554 25.68 -41.82 11.06
N TRP A 555 24.83 -41.67 10.03
CA TRP A 555 23.64 -42.48 9.88
C TRP A 555 24.05 -43.96 9.77
N THR A 556 23.39 -44.82 10.54
CA THR A 556 23.73 -46.26 10.59
C THR A 556 23.33 -46.94 9.28
N GLU A 557 22.23 -46.49 8.68
CA GLU A 557 21.76 -46.94 7.37
C GLU A 557 21.10 -45.78 6.62
N VAL A 558 21.32 -45.70 5.32
CA VAL A 558 20.61 -44.78 4.41
C VAL A 558 20.24 -45.56 3.15
N ARG A 559 18.95 -45.77 2.93
CA ARG A 559 18.40 -46.32 1.70
C ARG A 559 17.82 -45.20 0.84
N ARG A 560 17.90 -45.36 -0.47
CA ARG A 560 17.29 -44.47 -1.47
C ARG A 560 16.67 -45.34 -2.54
N ASP A 561 15.37 -45.24 -2.67
CA ASP A 561 14.58 -46.00 -3.61
C ASP A 561 13.88 -44.98 -4.52
N SER A 562 14.17 -45.03 -5.83
CA SER A 562 13.62 -44.12 -6.83
C SER A 562 12.79 -44.92 -7.84
N ALA A 563 11.49 -44.61 -7.92
CA ALA A 563 10.59 -45.18 -8.91
C ALA A 563 10.12 -44.11 -9.90
N VAL A 564 9.87 -44.51 -11.14
CA VAL A 564 9.18 -43.70 -12.15
C VAL A 564 8.10 -44.58 -12.76
N THR A 565 6.88 -44.08 -12.80
CA THR A 565 5.72 -44.71 -13.42
C THR A 565 5.15 -43.76 -14.47
N THR A 566 4.78 -44.27 -15.63
CA THR A 566 4.08 -43.50 -16.68
C THR A 566 2.69 -44.08 -16.87
N CYS A 567 1.69 -43.22 -16.98
CA CYS A 567 0.32 -43.56 -17.38
C CYS A 567 -0.30 -42.43 -18.22
N PHE A 568 -1.52 -42.63 -18.71
CA PHE A 568 -2.27 -41.61 -19.45
C PHE A 568 -3.57 -41.27 -18.72
N VAL A 569 -3.90 -39.98 -18.65
CA VAL A 569 -5.05 -39.43 -17.92
C VAL A 569 -5.77 -38.36 -18.73
N ASP A 570 -7.01 -38.06 -18.37
CA ASP A 570 -7.79 -36.97 -18.96
C ASP A 570 -7.26 -35.59 -18.46
N PRO A 571 -6.92 -34.62 -19.33
CA PRO A 571 -6.45 -33.31 -18.90
C PRO A 571 -7.43 -32.54 -18.02
N SER A 572 -8.74 -32.79 -18.15
CA SER A 572 -9.78 -32.13 -17.35
C SER A 572 -9.73 -32.53 -15.87
N SER A 573 -9.19 -33.70 -15.54
CA SER A 573 -9.08 -34.17 -14.14
C SER A 573 -7.82 -33.72 -13.41
N ILE A 574 -6.89 -33.03 -14.07
CA ILE A 574 -5.61 -32.58 -13.47
C ILE A 574 -5.81 -31.62 -12.27
N GLN A 575 -7.00 -31.01 -12.12
CA GLN A 575 -7.34 -30.13 -10.98
C GLN A 575 -8.23 -30.79 -9.90
N GLU A 576 -8.58 -32.07 -10.06
CA GLU A 576 -9.33 -32.83 -9.05
C GLU A 576 -8.35 -33.57 -8.11
N GLU A 577 -8.68 -33.74 -6.83
CA GLU A 577 -7.80 -34.44 -5.87
C GLU A 577 -7.54 -35.92 -6.22
N GLU A 578 -8.31 -36.50 -7.15
CA GLU A 578 -8.31 -37.91 -7.53
C GLU A 578 -7.94 -38.12 -9.02
N ALA A 579 -7.11 -37.23 -9.59
CA ALA A 579 -6.66 -37.27 -11.00
C ALA A 579 -6.09 -38.63 -11.50
N MET A 580 -5.64 -39.48 -10.58
CA MET A 580 -5.14 -40.84 -10.84
C MET A 580 -6.22 -41.85 -11.27
N ASP A 581 -7.49 -41.62 -10.95
CA ASP A 581 -8.55 -42.63 -11.13
C ASP A 581 -9.21 -42.58 -12.52
N LYS A 582 -8.97 -41.51 -13.30
CA LYS A 582 -9.44 -41.33 -14.69
C LYS A 582 -8.36 -41.75 -15.70
N LEU A 583 -7.90 -42.99 -15.58
CA LEU A 583 -6.93 -43.59 -16.51
C LEU A 583 -7.52 -43.77 -17.91
N VAL A 584 -6.79 -43.29 -18.92
CA VAL A 584 -7.15 -43.35 -20.35
C VAL A 584 -6.21 -44.31 -21.08
N GLN A 585 -6.63 -44.87 -22.22
CA GLN A 585 -5.75 -45.69 -23.05
C GLN A 585 -4.72 -44.84 -23.81
N GLU A 586 -3.51 -45.40 -23.96
CA GLU A 586 -2.43 -44.83 -24.78
C GLU A 586 -2.92 -44.57 -26.22
N GLY A 587 -2.80 -43.32 -26.69
CA GLY A 587 -3.23 -42.93 -28.03
C GLY A 587 -4.70 -42.51 -28.18
N ALA A 588 -5.47 -42.37 -27.10
CA ALA A 588 -6.75 -41.68 -27.15
C ALA A 588 -6.56 -40.19 -27.50
N ALA A 589 -7.56 -39.59 -28.15
CA ALA A 589 -7.57 -38.15 -28.42
C ALA A 589 -7.52 -37.35 -27.11
N ASP A 590 -6.75 -36.27 -27.12
CA ASP A 590 -6.54 -35.33 -26.01
C ASP A 590 -6.02 -35.92 -24.68
N ALA A 591 -5.52 -37.17 -24.64
CA ALA A 591 -4.94 -37.76 -23.42
C ALA A 591 -3.61 -37.10 -23.02
N ALA A 592 -3.41 -36.85 -21.72
CA ALA A 592 -2.15 -36.38 -21.15
C ALA A 592 -1.29 -37.55 -20.65
N GLU A 593 0.00 -37.54 -21.00
CA GLU A 593 1.01 -38.41 -20.37
C GLU A 593 1.34 -37.87 -18.97
N LEU A 594 1.09 -38.70 -17.94
CA LEU A 594 1.51 -38.46 -16.57
C LEU A 594 2.75 -39.30 -16.26
N GLN A 595 3.88 -38.65 -15.98
CA GLN A 595 5.06 -39.26 -15.39
C GLN A 595 5.14 -38.95 -13.89
N THR A 596 4.87 -39.95 -13.05
CA THR A 596 5.00 -39.89 -11.59
C THR A 596 6.38 -40.40 -11.17
N LYS A 597 7.22 -39.51 -10.63
CA LYS A 597 8.53 -39.86 -10.05
C LYS A 597 8.49 -39.82 -8.53
N VAL A 598 8.76 -40.95 -7.87
CA VAL A 598 8.81 -41.07 -6.42
C VAL A 598 10.24 -41.34 -5.96
N ASP A 599 10.89 -40.34 -5.34
CA ASP A 599 12.17 -40.51 -4.64
C ASP A 599 11.92 -40.69 -3.14
N THR A 600 12.15 -41.90 -2.61
CA THR A 600 12.05 -42.21 -1.17
C THR A 600 13.43 -42.36 -0.55
N ILE A 601 13.71 -41.58 0.51
CA ILE A 601 14.96 -41.64 1.27
C ILE A 601 14.64 -42.08 2.71
N VAL A 602 15.09 -43.27 3.09
CA VAL A 602 14.97 -43.77 4.48
C VAL A 602 16.33 -43.68 5.15
N LYS A 603 16.46 -42.84 6.19
CA LYS A 603 17.64 -42.76 7.05
C LYS A 603 17.31 -43.39 8.40
N THR A 604 18.20 -44.23 8.92
CA THR A 604 18.06 -44.83 10.25
C THR A 604 19.35 -44.64 11.03
N ARG A 605 19.25 -44.21 12.30
CA ARG A 605 20.37 -44.23 13.25
C ARG A 605 19.96 -44.78 14.60
N ARG A 606 20.85 -45.53 15.24
CA ARG A 606 20.70 -46.02 16.62
C ARG A 606 21.81 -45.42 17.48
N TYR A 607 21.44 -44.79 18.60
CA TYR A 607 22.39 -44.23 19.56
C TYR A 607 21.86 -44.37 20.99
N LYS A 608 22.73 -44.24 21.99
CA LYS A 608 22.29 -44.07 23.38
C LYS A 608 22.13 -42.59 23.68
N ASP A 609 20.99 -42.21 24.24
CA ASP A 609 20.71 -40.84 24.67
C ASP A 609 21.11 -40.69 26.14
N GLU A 610 22.22 -39.97 26.36
CA GLU A 610 22.78 -39.69 27.68
C GLU A 610 21.84 -38.77 28.50
N ASN A 611 21.10 -37.88 27.84
CA ASN A 611 20.13 -36.99 28.49
C ASN A 611 18.84 -37.72 28.91
N GLN A 612 18.58 -38.92 28.37
CA GLN A 612 17.47 -39.80 28.77
C GLN A 612 17.95 -41.03 29.56
N GLY A 613 19.05 -40.91 30.31
CA GLY A 613 19.54 -41.95 31.20
C GLY A 613 20.17 -43.16 30.49
N GLY A 614 20.79 -42.94 29.32
CA GLY A 614 21.50 -43.97 28.57
C GLY A 614 20.61 -44.95 27.79
N LYS A 615 19.30 -44.65 27.67
CA LYS A 615 18.35 -45.44 26.86
C LYS A 615 18.80 -45.50 25.40
N THR A 616 18.58 -46.65 24.76
CA THR A 616 18.91 -46.84 23.33
C THR A 616 17.77 -46.31 22.46
N VAL A 617 18.01 -45.20 21.78
CA VAL A 617 17.09 -44.55 20.84
C VAL A 617 17.34 -45.10 19.43
N VAL A 618 16.26 -45.34 18.69
CA VAL A 618 16.29 -45.61 17.25
C VAL A 618 15.47 -44.54 16.56
N GLU A 619 16.14 -43.77 15.71
CA GLU A 619 15.54 -42.68 14.93
C GLU A 619 15.50 -43.10 13.47
N ARG A 620 14.28 -43.16 12.91
CA ARG A 620 14.03 -43.44 11.49
C ARG A 620 13.35 -42.21 10.86
N GLN A 621 14.00 -41.62 9.86
CA GLN A 621 13.46 -40.53 9.06
C GLN A 621 13.20 -41.04 7.64
N THR A 622 11.93 -41.12 7.24
CA THR A 622 11.53 -41.34 5.85
C THR A 622 11.23 -39.99 5.22
N ILE A 623 11.78 -39.73 4.03
CA ILE A 623 11.47 -38.55 3.20
C ILE A 623 11.05 -39.08 1.83
N THR A 624 9.77 -39.04 1.55
CA THR A 624 9.22 -39.33 0.21
C THR A 624 9.03 -38.02 -0.54
N ARG A 625 9.38 -38.00 -1.82
CA ARG A 625 9.14 -36.89 -2.75
C ARG A 625 8.48 -37.44 -3.99
N THR A 626 7.23 -37.08 -4.22
CA THR A 626 6.53 -37.31 -5.48
C THR A 626 6.72 -36.06 -6.36
N LEU A 627 6.95 -36.27 -7.65
CA LEU A 627 6.95 -35.25 -8.69
C LEU A 627 6.15 -35.81 -9.86
N ASP A 628 4.99 -35.22 -10.10
CA ASP A 628 4.08 -35.57 -11.18
C ASP A 628 4.25 -34.57 -12.32
N ILE A 629 4.50 -35.07 -13.53
CA ILE A 629 4.73 -34.28 -14.74
C ILE A 629 3.68 -34.68 -15.77
N TYR A 630 2.76 -33.76 -16.06
CA TYR A 630 1.69 -33.93 -17.04
C TYR A 630 2.11 -33.30 -18.38
N THR A 631 1.94 -34.01 -19.49
CA THR A 631 2.33 -33.55 -20.85
C THR A 631 1.25 -33.89 -21.86
N TRP A 632 0.73 -32.89 -22.58
CA TRP A 632 -0.21 -33.05 -23.70
C TRP A 632 0.05 -31.99 -24.77
N ASP A 633 -0.50 -32.15 -25.99
CA ASP A 633 -0.42 -31.14 -27.05
C ASP A 633 -1.74 -30.37 -27.17
N GLU A 634 -1.73 -29.10 -26.74
CA GLU A 634 -2.90 -28.20 -26.80
C GLU A 634 -3.49 -28.04 -28.23
N LYS A 635 -2.73 -28.38 -29.28
CA LYS A 635 -3.13 -28.16 -30.68
C LYS A 635 -3.90 -29.31 -31.32
N ALA A 636 -4.05 -30.45 -30.65
CA ALA A 636 -4.90 -31.53 -31.14
C ALA A 636 -6.40 -31.14 -31.14
N THR A 637 -6.81 -30.27 -30.22
CA THR A 637 -8.20 -29.86 -29.94
C THR A 637 -8.89 -29.02 -31.02
N LYS A 638 -8.29 -28.86 -32.22
CA LYS A 638 -8.85 -28.08 -33.34
C LYS A 638 -8.56 -28.70 -34.70
N ASP A 639 -9.32 -29.74 -35.04
CA ASP A 639 -9.89 -29.94 -36.39
C ASP A 639 -10.91 -31.09 -36.36
N VAL A 640 -12.15 -30.76 -35.97
CA VAL A 640 -13.35 -31.60 -36.22
C VAL A 640 -14.46 -30.70 -36.77
N ASP A 641 -14.35 -30.37 -38.06
CA ASP A 641 -15.49 -29.88 -38.83
C ASP A 641 -16.57 -30.97 -38.84
N VAL A 642 -17.75 -30.67 -38.29
CA VAL A 642 -18.95 -31.52 -38.41
C VAL A 642 -19.83 -30.93 -39.52
N PRO A 643 -19.96 -31.58 -40.70
CA PRO A 643 -20.78 -31.07 -41.78
C PRO A 643 -22.26 -31.01 -41.39
N MET A 644 -22.89 -29.84 -41.58
CA MET A 644 -24.31 -29.65 -41.31
C MET A 644 -25.16 -30.08 -42.51
N GLU A 645 -25.49 -31.37 -42.59
CA GLU A 645 -26.53 -31.85 -43.53
C GLU A 645 -27.91 -31.91 -42.87
N ILE A 646 -28.93 -31.53 -43.65
CA ILE A 646 -30.33 -31.49 -43.25
C ILE A 646 -31.08 -32.57 -44.04
N ALA A 647 -31.70 -33.51 -43.35
CA ALA A 647 -32.71 -34.39 -43.92
C ALA A 647 -33.87 -34.56 -42.94
N ASN A 648 -35.09 -34.25 -43.40
CA ASN A 648 -36.30 -34.71 -42.73
C ASN A 648 -36.47 -36.21 -43.02
N ASP A 649 -37.03 -36.97 -42.08
CA ASP A 649 -38.42 -37.40 -42.29
C ASP A 649 -39.09 -37.67 -40.94
N SER A 650 -40.28 -38.27 -40.99
CA SER A 650 -41.34 -38.22 -40.01
C SER A 650 -41.74 -39.61 -39.50
N THR A 651 -42.67 -39.62 -38.54
CA THR A 651 -43.31 -40.80 -37.92
C THR A 651 -42.42 -41.64 -36.98
N ALA A 652 -42.97 -42.49 -36.10
CA ALA A 652 -44.10 -42.39 -35.16
C ALA A 652 -44.13 -43.69 -34.31
N VAL A 653 -44.75 -43.64 -33.12
CA VAL A 653 -45.16 -44.82 -32.30
C VAL A 653 -44.06 -45.81 -31.89
N SER A 654 -43.63 -45.72 -30.62
CA SER A 654 -43.98 -46.73 -29.59
C SER A 654 -43.61 -46.25 -28.20
#